data_AF-A0AA49FMI3-F1
#
_entry.id   AF-A0AA49FMI3-F1
#
_cell.length_a   1.000
_cell.length_b   1.000
_cell.length_c   1.000
_cell.angle_alpha   90.00
_cell.angle_beta   90.00
_cell.angle_gamma   90.00
#
_symmetry.space_group_name_H-M   'P 1'
#
loop_
_entity.id
_entity.type
_entity.pdbx_description
1 polymer ?
#
loop_
_entity_poly.entity_id
_entity_poly.type
_entity_poly.pdbx_seq_one_letter_code
_entity_poly.pdbx_strand_id
1 'polypeptide(L)'
;MPFRAVLPALTFLFALPCDAAQITLSLDSLRHPAFEADGITVHLDAFRPGEADIRIARLKAGSFEYRDVSLHCAGFSLDAGRIDCPKGQIRRESRRGGERPPLPFSFSWRQGEGRIDLAVEGADASAWSPLIRRLRAWKPEGRTDLRLTADRRRAEIKLAFRNLRFAGPKGGVAAEGMSVDIVATAQRTDKGWSWQATLNWPEGTLRADPWVRKAGVASAAQGTLTDAEWSVDLARLDLAGIGGVTASLLWDRERGEPVRWGFVTERLDLATAVEQGVQPWLATLGFPAWRVSGRARFAAEWEGALKSFYAGLEGAQLADGTGFIELHGVEAHIPWEAGVATDASFGIASARFGDLPLGGFTLPMRLSGREARVGNASAPLLDGRFEIEDLRVERLPAGWRGEFAGGIEGVSMPRLSKLLKLPRMEGSLTARIPRIAYADGVLVLDGALGIEVFDGGIIAHRLRVLDPFSAGRRTVLDVTARDLDLGMLTRTFAFGSIEGRFNADIADLEMVGWQPVRFAARIDSSPGDHLRLLSLGALQDITALGEEKEGRLARRIPERSVGGFGYARIGVGLALRDGVCRLDGIPGTGDDRHVVLMEGRGIPSINILGYNRRIDWEAMLARIRAVIAGKSGADAIVIE
;
A
#
# COMPACT_ATOMS: atom_id res chain seq x y z
N MET A 1 -0.63 40.14 -66.10
CA MET A 1 0.19 40.81 -67.13
C MET A 1 0.69 39.75 -68.10
N PRO A 2 0.49 39.91 -69.42
CA PRO A 2 0.72 38.85 -70.40
C PRO A 2 2.17 38.91 -70.89
N PHE A 3 2.80 37.76 -71.18
CA PHE A 3 3.89 37.73 -72.15
C PHE A 3 3.83 36.46 -72.99
N ARG A 4 3.62 36.68 -74.29
CA ARG A 4 3.71 35.71 -75.38
C ARG A 4 5.18 35.54 -75.79
N ALA A 5 5.53 34.28 -76.03
CA ALA A 5 6.43 33.72 -77.06
C ALA A 5 7.63 34.54 -77.58
N VAL A 6 8.84 33.97 -77.46
CA VAL A 6 9.80 33.78 -78.57
C VAL A 6 10.70 32.56 -78.27
N LEU A 7 10.52 31.47 -79.02
CA LEU A 7 11.63 30.62 -79.51
C LEU A 7 11.82 31.06 -80.98
N PRO A 8 13.04 31.08 -81.57
CA PRO A 8 13.98 29.96 -81.52
C PRO A 8 15.47 30.35 -81.44
N ALA A 9 16.24 29.66 -80.60
CA ALA A 9 17.69 29.56 -80.74
C ALA A 9 18.12 28.17 -80.27
N LEU A 10 17.80 27.18 -81.08
CA LEU A 10 18.13 25.78 -80.86
C LEU A 10 18.90 25.31 -82.09
N THR A 11 20.16 25.72 -82.22
CA THR A 11 21.03 25.19 -83.28
C THR A 11 22.54 25.31 -83.05
N PHE A 12 23.04 25.62 -81.84
CA PHE A 12 24.49 25.51 -81.58
C PHE A 12 24.76 25.29 -80.08
N LEU A 13 24.45 24.10 -79.58
CA LEU A 13 25.06 23.49 -78.38
C LEU A 13 24.72 22.00 -78.23
N PHE A 14 24.44 21.32 -79.35
CA PHE A 14 24.40 19.84 -79.44
C PHE A 14 25.83 19.33 -79.67
N ALA A 15 26.73 19.47 -78.68
CA ALA A 15 28.03 18.80 -78.69
C ALA A 15 28.74 18.84 -77.32
N LEU A 16 27.99 18.74 -76.22
CA LEU A 16 28.57 18.35 -74.94
C LEU A 16 27.83 17.09 -74.48
N PRO A 17 28.53 15.97 -74.18
CA PRO A 17 27.89 14.88 -73.45
C PRO A 17 27.48 15.49 -72.10
N CYS A 18 26.19 15.75 -71.96
CA CYS A 18 25.65 16.20 -70.69
C CYS A 18 25.64 14.98 -69.78
N ASP A 19 26.78 14.59 -69.21
CA ASP A 19 26.90 13.36 -68.40
C ASP A 19 26.18 13.46 -67.04
N ALA A 20 25.56 14.60 -66.73
CA ALA A 20 24.70 14.80 -65.56
C ALA A 20 23.61 15.84 -65.86
N ALA A 21 22.36 15.40 -65.91
CA ALA A 21 21.17 16.22 -65.98
C ALA A 21 20.39 15.94 -64.70
N GLN A 22 20.19 16.98 -63.90
CA GLN A 22 19.51 16.89 -62.61
C GLN A 22 18.38 17.89 -62.61
N ILE A 23 17.16 17.43 -62.37
CA ILE A 23 16.00 18.31 -62.23
C ILE A 23 15.85 18.60 -60.74
N THR A 24 15.96 19.87 -60.37
CA THR A 24 15.70 20.32 -59.00
C THR A 24 14.40 21.08 -58.96
N LEU A 25 13.45 20.59 -58.17
CA LEU A 25 12.18 21.26 -57.88
C LEU A 25 12.25 21.83 -56.46
N SER A 26 12.12 23.14 -56.33
CA SER A 26 12.06 23.82 -55.04
C SER A 26 10.65 24.31 -54.75
N LEU A 27 10.13 23.98 -53.56
CA LEU A 27 8.86 24.47 -53.06
C LEU A 27 9.11 25.16 -51.71
N ASP A 28 8.86 26.47 -51.65
CA ASP A 28 9.15 27.29 -50.47
C ASP A 28 8.39 26.83 -49.23
N SER A 29 7.09 26.58 -49.37
CA SER A 29 6.28 26.07 -48.28
C SER A 29 5.08 25.27 -48.77
N LEU A 30 4.71 24.26 -47.98
CA LEU A 30 3.51 23.47 -48.11
C LEU A 30 2.75 23.57 -46.78
N ARG A 31 1.49 23.98 -46.84
CA ARG A 31 0.61 24.13 -45.67
C ARG A 31 -0.56 23.17 -45.79
N HIS A 32 -0.77 22.36 -44.77
CA HIS A 32 -1.88 21.42 -44.66
C HIS A 32 -2.44 21.49 -43.23
N PRO A 33 -3.74 21.27 -42.98
CA PRO A 33 -4.30 21.31 -41.61
C PRO A 33 -3.56 20.40 -40.61
N ALA A 34 -2.96 19.31 -41.09
CA ALA A 34 -2.20 18.37 -40.25
C ALA A 34 -0.69 18.67 -40.15
N PHE A 35 -0.11 19.44 -41.09
CA PHE A 35 1.34 19.69 -41.11
C PHE A 35 1.73 20.92 -41.95
N GLU A 36 2.88 21.49 -41.64
CA GLU A 36 3.54 22.56 -42.39
C GLU A 36 4.94 22.10 -42.77
N ALA A 37 5.34 22.25 -44.03
CA ALA A 37 6.69 21.96 -44.48
C ALA A 37 7.27 23.19 -45.18
N ASP A 38 8.49 23.59 -44.85
CA ASP A 38 9.21 24.72 -45.43
C ASP A 38 10.52 24.24 -46.08
N GLY A 39 10.92 24.90 -47.16
CA GLY A 39 12.17 24.65 -47.87
C GLY A 39 12.27 23.22 -48.40
N ILE A 40 11.25 22.78 -49.14
CA ILE A 40 11.23 21.46 -49.77
C ILE A 40 12.02 21.53 -51.07
N THR A 41 13.02 20.68 -51.21
CA THR A 41 13.80 20.54 -52.45
C THR A 41 13.76 19.09 -52.88
N VAL A 42 13.36 18.83 -54.12
CA VAL A 42 13.32 17.50 -54.72
C VAL A 42 14.34 17.47 -55.84
N HIS A 43 15.32 16.60 -55.72
CA HIS A 43 16.32 16.33 -56.73
C HIS A 43 15.96 15.04 -57.44
N LEU A 44 15.77 15.12 -58.75
CA LEU A 44 15.51 13.98 -59.63
C LEU A 44 16.73 13.79 -60.53
N ASP A 45 17.29 12.58 -60.54
CA ASP A 45 18.40 12.19 -61.40
C ASP A 45 17.84 11.84 -62.80
N ALA A 46 18.19 12.60 -63.84
CA ALA A 46 17.69 12.34 -65.19
C ALA A 46 18.33 11.10 -65.84
N PHE A 47 19.45 10.60 -65.29
CA PHE A 47 20.14 9.38 -65.75
C PHE A 47 19.73 8.13 -64.99
N ARG A 48 19.20 8.28 -63.78
CA ARG A 48 18.56 7.21 -62.99
C ARG A 48 17.08 7.50 -62.81
N PRO A 49 16.26 7.30 -63.88
CA PRO A 49 14.83 7.50 -63.79
C PRO A 49 14.26 6.65 -62.65
N GLY A 50 13.53 7.32 -61.75
CA GLY A 50 12.98 6.70 -60.54
C GLY A 50 13.83 6.88 -59.28
N GLU A 51 14.96 7.59 -59.29
CA GLU A 51 15.59 8.05 -58.04
C GLU A 51 15.16 9.48 -57.70
N ALA A 52 14.74 9.69 -56.45
CA ALA A 52 14.40 11.01 -55.93
C ALA A 52 15.02 11.24 -54.55
N ASP A 53 15.74 12.35 -54.40
CA ASP A 53 16.23 12.85 -53.11
C ASP A 53 15.43 14.08 -52.69
N ILE A 54 14.65 13.95 -51.63
CA ILE A 54 13.79 15.00 -51.09
C ILE A 54 14.42 15.53 -49.80
N ARG A 55 14.74 16.82 -49.75
CA ARG A 55 15.14 17.51 -48.54
C ARG A 55 14.04 18.45 -48.08
N ILE A 56 13.74 18.41 -46.79
CA ILE A 56 12.78 19.30 -46.14
C ILE A 56 13.51 20.04 -45.03
N ALA A 57 13.69 21.36 -45.20
CA ALA A 57 14.40 22.19 -44.24
C ALA A 57 13.69 22.24 -42.88
N ARG A 58 12.37 22.37 -42.89
CA ARG A 58 11.54 22.34 -41.68
C ARG A 58 10.24 21.60 -41.93
N LEU A 59 9.89 20.66 -41.07
CA LEU A 59 8.61 19.95 -41.09
C LEU A 59 7.97 20.05 -39.71
N LYS A 60 6.82 20.70 -39.60
CA LYS A 60 6.05 20.83 -38.38
C LYS A 60 4.76 20.01 -38.51
N ALA A 61 4.51 19.11 -37.57
CA ALA A 61 3.28 18.30 -37.53
C ALA A 61 2.78 18.25 -36.08
N GLY A 62 1.61 18.83 -35.82
CA GLY A 62 1.12 19.05 -34.46
C GLY A 62 2.12 19.85 -33.60
N SER A 63 2.51 19.29 -32.46
CA SER A 63 3.51 19.87 -31.55
C SER A 63 4.97 19.53 -31.89
N PHE A 64 5.19 18.74 -32.96
CA PHE A 64 6.52 18.31 -33.36
C PHE A 64 7.08 19.18 -34.48
N GLU A 65 8.34 19.60 -34.34
CA GLU A 65 9.11 20.27 -35.39
C GLU A 65 10.38 19.46 -35.68
N TYR A 66 10.54 19.09 -36.94
CA TYR A 66 11.71 18.45 -37.51
C TYR A 66 12.45 19.45 -38.39
N ARG A 67 13.77 19.35 -38.42
CA ARG A 67 14.64 20.13 -39.30
C ARG A 67 15.58 19.19 -40.03
N ASP A 68 15.92 19.57 -41.25
CA ASP A 68 16.91 18.88 -42.09
C ASP A 68 16.55 17.40 -42.29
N VAL A 69 15.31 17.13 -42.72
CA VAL A 69 14.84 15.77 -43.02
C VAL A 69 15.21 15.46 -44.47
N SER A 70 15.96 14.38 -44.68
CA SER A 70 16.30 13.89 -46.02
C SER A 70 15.61 12.56 -46.27
N LEU A 71 14.89 12.46 -47.38
CA LEU A 71 14.25 11.24 -47.83
C LEU A 71 14.89 10.86 -49.17
N HIS A 72 15.35 9.61 -49.27
CA HIS A 72 15.77 9.02 -50.53
C HIS A 72 14.71 8.03 -50.98
N CYS A 73 14.36 8.01 -52.26
CA CYS A 73 13.42 7.06 -52.80
C CYS A 73 13.96 6.38 -54.06
N ALA A 74 14.05 5.06 -54.03
CA ALA A 74 14.31 4.24 -55.20
C ALA A 74 12.99 3.74 -55.82
N GLY A 75 12.80 3.98 -57.11
CA GLY A 75 11.56 3.71 -57.85
C GLY A 75 10.48 4.79 -57.69
N PHE A 76 10.86 6.04 -57.41
CA PHE A 76 9.97 7.18 -57.32
C PHE A 76 9.20 7.42 -58.63
N SER A 77 7.88 7.58 -58.54
CA SER A 77 7.02 7.95 -59.65
C SER A 77 6.11 9.12 -59.26
N LEU A 78 5.96 10.08 -60.16
CA LEU A 78 5.08 11.24 -60.01
C LEU A 78 4.30 11.45 -61.30
N ASP A 79 3.00 11.14 -61.26
CA ASP A 79 2.04 11.37 -62.34
C ASP A 79 0.95 12.37 -61.88
N ALA A 80 0.11 12.83 -62.81
CA ALA A 80 -0.88 13.90 -62.61
C ALA A 80 -1.91 13.68 -61.45
N GLY A 81 -1.95 12.49 -60.84
CA GLY A 81 -2.74 12.20 -59.65
C GLY A 81 -2.20 11.07 -58.79
N ARG A 82 -0.91 10.70 -58.96
CA ARG A 82 -0.29 9.57 -58.25
C ARG A 82 1.14 9.90 -57.84
N ILE A 83 1.46 9.59 -56.59
CA ILE A 83 2.83 9.63 -56.06
C ILE A 83 3.14 8.23 -55.56
N ASP A 84 4.22 7.60 -56.03
CA ASP A 84 4.70 6.35 -55.47
C ASP A 84 6.16 6.46 -55.05
N CYS A 85 6.45 5.86 -53.91
CA CYS A 85 7.78 5.58 -53.43
C CYS A 85 7.82 4.16 -52.87
N PRO A 86 8.10 3.14 -53.69
CA PRO A 86 8.05 1.75 -53.25
C PRO A 86 9.21 1.38 -52.31
N LYS A 87 10.37 2.06 -52.42
CA LYS A 87 11.56 1.82 -51.59
C LYS A 87 12.16 3.14 -51.11
N GLY A 88 11.53 3.72 -50.11
CA GLY A 88 11.97 4.94 -49.45
C GLY A 88 12.88 4.69 -48.26
N GLN A 89 13.75 5.65 -47.97
CA GLN A 89 14.62 5.70 -46.80
C GLN A 89 14.60 7.11 -46.20
N ILE A 90 14.21 7.23 -44.93
CA ILE A 90 14.30 8.50 -44.20
C ILE A 90 15.61 8.52 -43.42
N ARG A 91 16.41 9.56 -43.67
CA ARG A 91 17.63 9.88 -42.93
C ARG A 91 17.50 11.28 -42.34
N ARG A 92 18.32 11.51 -41.33
CA ARG A 92 18.40 12.79 -40.65
C ARG A 92 19.82 12.97 -40.18
N GLU A 93 20.45 14.04 -40.64
CA GLU A 93 21.83 14.31 -40.28
C GLU A 93 21.97 14.51 -38.77
N SER A 94 22.93 13.80 -38.20
CA SER A 94 23.28 13.95 -36.79
C SER A 94 24.35 15.03 -36.68
N ARG A 95 24.03 16.16 -36.03
CA ARG A 95 25.04 17.17 -35.64
C ARG A 95 26.17 16.62 -34.74
N ARG A 96 26.03 15.38 -34.24
CA ARG A 96 27.00 14.69 -33.36
C ARG A 96 27.66 13.46 -34.02
N GLY A 97 27.60 13.31 -35.35
CA GLY A 97 28.46 12.35 -36.09
C GLY A 97 28.11 10.86 -36.01
N GLY A 98 27.03 10.45 -35.35
CA GLY A 98 26.61 9.04 -35.35
C GLY A 98 25.81 8.65 -36.61
N GLU A 99 26.33 7.75 -37.44
CA GLU A 99 25.55 7.05 -38.46
C GLU A 99 24.50 6.16 -37.80
N ARG A 100 23.27 6.20 -38.31
CA ARG A 100 22.15 5.38 -37.85
C ARG A 100 21.47 4.72 -39.04
N PRO A 101 20.83 3.56 -38.83
CA PRO A 101 20.08 2.90 -39.88
C PRO A 101 19.01 3.87 -40.42
N PRO A 102 18.90 4.00 -41.75
CA PRO A 102 17.79 4.73 -42.35
C PRO A 102 16.47 4.04 -41.97
N LEU A 103 15.39 4.81 -41.83
CA LEU A 103 14.05 4.23 -41.67
C LEU A 103 13.53 3.84 -43.05
N PRO A 104 13.39 2.53 -43.37
CA PRO A 104 12.79 2.13 -44.62
C PRO A 104 11.29 2.46 -44.60
N PHE A 105 10.74 2.86 -45.73
CA PHE A 105 9.30 3.01 -45.90
C PHE A 105 8.90 2.73 -47.34
N SER A 106 7.65 2.38 -47.56
CA SER A 106 6.98 2.47 -48.85
C SER A 106 5.79 3.41 -48.71
N PHE A 107 5.53 4.21 -49.74
CA PHE A 107 4.46 5.19 -49.74
C PHE A 107 3.79 5.21 -51.12
N SER A 108 2.47 5.25 -51.14
CA SER A 108 1.71 5.58 -52.34
C SER A 108 0.53 6.49 -52.01
N TRP A 109 0.32 7.48 -52.85
CA TRP A 109 -0.84 8.36 -52.79
C TRP A 109 -1.55 8.41 -54.13
N ARG A 110 -2.89 8.28 -54.10
CA ARG A 110 -3.76 8.35 -55.28
C ARG A 110 -4.82 9.42 -55.07
N GLN A 111 -4.72 10.51 -55.80
CA GLN A 111 -5.60 11.68 -55.66
C GLN A 111 -7.07 11.35 -55.95
N GLY A 112 -7.34 10.53 -56.97
CA GLY A 112 -8.71 10.17 -57.39
C GLY A 112 -9.51 9.45 -56.31
N GLU A 113 -8.86 8.53 -55.59
CA GLU A 113 -9.44 7.81 -54.44
C GLU A 113 -9.28 8.59 -53.13
N GLY A 114 -8.39 9.59 -53.09
CA GLY A 114 -7.92 10.20 -51.85
C GLY A 114 -7.19 9.20 -50.95
N ARG A 115 -6.62 8.14 -51.55
CA ARG A 115 -6.03 7.01 -50.84
C ARG A 115 -4.55 7.23 -50.57
N ILE A 116 -4.13 6.90 -49.35
CA ILE A 116 -2.75 6.89 -48.86
C ILE A 116 -2.47 5.48 -48.37
N ASP A 117 -1.37 4.89 -48.80
CA ASP A 117 -0.80 3.69 -48.21
C ASP A 117 0.65 4.01 -47.80
N LEU A 118 0.99 3.77 -46.54
CA LEU A 118 2.33 3.91 -45.98
C LEU A 118 2.67 2.60 -45.26
N ALA A 119 3.81 2.01 -45.57
CA ALA A 119 4.31 0.84 -44.84
C ALA A 119 5.77 1.00 -44.42
N VAL A 120 6.11 0.40 -43.29
CA VAL A 120 7.46 0.20 -42.77
C VAL A 120 7.51 -1.27 -42.41
N GLU A 121 8.39 -2.04 -43.03
CA GLU A 121 8.48 -3.49 -42.82
C GLU A 121 9.87 -3.84 -42.30
N GLY A 122 9.92 -4.61 -41.21
CA GLY A 122 11.15 -5.13 -40.61
C GLY A 122 12.14 -4.08 -40.12
N ALA A 123 11.70 -2.83 -39.90
CA ALA A 123 12.61 -1.77 -39.49
C ALA A 123 13.16 -2.03 -38.09
N ASP A 124 14.43 -1.73 -37.87
CA ASP A 124 14.99 -1.72 -36.52
C ASP A 124 14.30 -0.66 -35.68
N ALA A 125 13.96 -0.96 -34.42
CA ALA A 125 13.26 -0.03 -33.55
C ALA A 125 14.00 1.32 -33.38
N SER A 126 15.34 1.29 -33.43
CA SER A 126 16.20 2.48 -33.42
C SER A 126 16.11 3.34 -34.69
N ALA A 127 15.68 2.76 -35.82
CA ALA A 127 15.50 3.45 -37.09
C ALA A 127 14.36 4.48 -37.05
N TRP A 128 13.47 4.43 -36.06
CA TRP A 128 12.44 5.46 -35.84
C TRP A 128 12.98 6.76 -35.24
N SER A 129 14.24 6.79 -34.81
CA SER A 129 14.85 7.98 -34.19
C SER A 129 14.88 9.26 -35.04
N PRO A 130 14.83 9.24 -36.38
CA PRO A 130 14.59 10.42 -37.21
C PRO A 130 13.24 11.06 -36.94
N LEU A 131 12.19 10.26 -36.72
CA LEU A 131 10.82 10.71 -36.49
C LEU A 131 10.50 10.88 -35.00
N ILE A 132 11.13 10.15 -34.09
CA ILE A 132 10.80 10.24 -32.66
C ILE A 132 12.04 10.61 -31.86
N ARG A 133 12.25 11.92 -31.66
CA ARG A 133 13.45 12.46 -30.99
C ARG A 133 13.69 11.86 -29.60
N ARG A 134 12.61 11.54 -28.86
CA ARG A 134 12.72 11.00 -27.51
C ARG A 134 13.22 9.55 -27.48
N LEU A 135 13.02 8.74 -28.53
CA LEU A 135 13.48 7.34 -28.58
C LEU A 135 15.00 7.21 -28.40
N ARG A 136 15.78 8.24 -28.72
CA ARG A 136 17.25 8.21 -28.61
C ARG A 136 17.72 7.86 -27.21
N ALA A 137 17.03 8.38 -26.20
CA ALA A 137 17.39 8.20 -24.81
C ALA A 137 16.99 6.81 -24.30
N TRP A 138 16.15 6.08 -25.04
CA TRP A 138 15.60 4.78 -24.66
C TRP A 138 16.36 3.59 -25.26
N LYS A 139 17.23 3.86 -26.25
CA LYS A 139 18.03 2.87 -26.98
C LYS A 139 17.22 1.62 -27.36
N PRO A 140 16.11 1.76 -28.10
CA PRO A 140 15.26 0.62 -28.42
C PRO A 140 15.94 -0.32 -29.41
N GLU A 141 15.81 -1.61 -29.16
CA GLU A 141 16.23 -2.72 -30.03
C GLU A 141 15.02 -3.60 -30.37
N GLY A 142 15.08 -4.35 -31.46
CA GLY A 142 13.98 -5.17 -31.95
C GLY A 142 13.48 -4.71 -33.31
N ARG A 143 12.41 -5.34 -33.79
CA ARG A 143 11.81 -5.08 -35.11
C ARG A 143 10.45 -4.43 -34.98
N THR A 144 10.14 -3.58 -35.95
CA THR A 144 8.88 -2.84 -36.03
C THR A 144 8.30 -2.92 -37.43
N ASP A 145 7.01 -3.23 -37.49
CA ASP A 145 6.21 -3.14 -38.71
C ASP A 145 5.11 -2.09 -38.50
N LEU A 146 4.94 -1.18 -39.46
CA LEU A 146 3.82 -0.25 -39.52
C LEU A 146 3.16 -0.40 -40.89
N ARG A 147 1.83 -0.49 -40.91
CA ARG A 147 1.04 -0.31 -42.12
C ARG A 147 -0.08 0.65 -41.83
N LEU A 148 -0.13 1.75 -42.55
CA LEU A 148 -1.18 2.75 -42.50
C LEU A 148 -1.85 2.82 -43.87
N THR A 149 -3.15 2.63 -43.90
CA THR A 149 -3.96 2.85 -45.10
C THR A 149 -5.07 3.84 -44.73
N ALA A 150 -5.29 4.84 -45.57
CA ALA A 150 -6.31 5.84 -45.32
C ALA A 150 -6.93 6.33 -46.63
N ASP A 151 -8.24 6.53 -46.64
CA ASP A 151 -8.98 7.22 -47.69
C ASP A 151 -9.90 8.29 -47.06
N ARG A 152 -10.79 8.88 -47.86
CA ARG A 152 -11.70 9.95 -47.38
C ARG A 152 -12.72 9.49 -46.34
N ARG A 153 -12.95 8.19 -46.20
CA ARG A 153 -13.99 7.57 -45.35
C ARG A 153 -13.43 6.59 -44.34
N ARG A 154 -12.26 5.99 -44.57
CA ARG A 154 -11.70 4.93 -43.71
C ARG A 154 -10.22 5.16 -43.47
N ALA A 155 -9.77 4.77 -42.29
CA ALA A 155 -8.36 4.67 -41.95
C ALA A 155 -8.12 3.35 -41.21
N GLU A 156 -7.00 2.69 -41.47
CA GLU A 156 -6.53 1.49 -40.78
C GLU A 156 -5.05 1.65 -40.46
N ILE A 157 -4.67 1.28 -39.25
CA ILE A 157 -3.29 1.27 -38.76
C ILE A 157 -3.04 -0.12 -38.17
N LYS A 158 -1.99 -0.79 -38.65
CA LYS A 158 -1.44 -2.00 -38.06
C LYS A 158 -0.02 -1.70 -37.62
N LEU A 159 0.28 -1.96 -36.36
CA LEU A 159 1.58 -1.73 -35.76
C LEU A 159 2.00 -2.98 -35.02
N ALA A 160 3.15 -3.54 -35.38
CA ALA A 160 3.71 -4.71 -34.71
C ALA A 160 5.11 -4.41 -34.20
N PHE A 161 5.37 -4.83 -32.97
CA PHE A 161 6.69 -4.85 -32.35
C PHE A 161 7.07 -6.30 -32.10
N ARG A 162 8.32 -6.65 -32.40
CA ARG A 162 8.86 -8.00 -32.18
C ARG A 162 10.19 -7.92 -31.44
N ASN A 163 10.29 -8.68 -30.35
CA ASN A 163 11.48 -8.74 -29.49
C ASN A 163 11.98 -7.33 -29.10
N LEU A 164 11.06 -6.43 -28.76
CA LEU A 164 11.36 -5.06 -28.38
C LEU A 164 12.08 -5.05 -27.02
N ARG A 165 13.23 -4.40 -26.97
CA ARG A 165 14.01 -4.16 -25.75
C ARG A 165 14.30 -2.68 -25.63
N PHE A 166 14.11 -2.12 -24.45
CA PHE A 166 14.47 -0.73 -24.20
C PHE A 166 14.68 -0.49 -22.70
N ALA A 167 15.41 0.58 -22.38
CA ALA A 167 15.55 1.05 -21.01
C ALA A 167 15.39 2.58 -20.97
N GLY A 168 14.52 3.05 -20.08
CA GLY A 168 14.23 4.47 -19.90
C GLY A 168 15.47 5.23 -19.38
N PRO A 169 15.68 6.48 -19.82
CA PRO A 169 16.90 7.24 -19.52
C PRO A 169 17.05 7.62 -18.04
N LYS A 170 15.95 7.69 -17.29
CA LYS A 170 15.94 7.99 -15.86
C LYS A 170 15.92 6.73 -14.99
N GLY A 171 16.05 5.54 -15.58
CA GLY A 171 15.65 4.30 -14.93
C GLY A 171 14.13 4.22 -14.78
N GLY A 172 13.62 3.22 -14.08
CA GLY A 172 12.19 3.09 -13.79
C GLY A 172 11.38 2.31 -14.82
N VAL A 173 11.66 2.46 -16.12
CA VAL A 173 10.91 1.75 -17.17
C VAL A 173 11.86 0.96 -18.06
N ALA A 174 11.62 -0.33 -18.26
CA ALA A 174 12.38 -1.16 -19.18
C ALA A 174 11.51 -2.28 -19.74
N ALA A 175 11.74 -2.66 -20.99
CA ALA A 175 11.11 -3.83 -21.59
C ALA A 175 12.17 -4.82 -22.04
N GLU A 176 11.86 -6.11 -21.91
CA GLU A 176 12.71 -7.21 -22.34
C GLU A 176 11.91 -8.20 -23.17
N GLY A 177 12.34 -8.41 -24.43
CA GLY A 177 11.75 -9.37 -25.35
C GLY A 177 10.28 -9.12 -25.69
N MET A 178 9.83 -7.86 -25.64
CA MET A 178 8.42 -7.51 -25.72
C MET A 178 7.90 -7.58 -27.16
N SER A 179 6.84 -8.36 -27.39
CA SER A 179 6.14 -8.42 -28.68
C SER A 179 4.74 -7.86 -28.51
N VAL A 180 4.32 -6.91 -29.35
CA VAL A 180 3.01 -6.23 -29.25
C VAL A 180 2.43 -6.04 -30.65
N ASP A 181 1.15 -6.35 -30.81
CA ASP A 181 0.36 -6.10 -32.02
C ASP A 181 -0.75 -5.11 -31.69
N ILE A 182 -0.89 -4.07 -32.51
CA ILE A 182 -1.95 -3.06 -32.41
C ILE A 182 -2.62 -2.96 -33.77
N VAL A 183 -3.94 -3.06 -33.80
CA VAL A 183 -4.75 -2.83 -35.00
C VAL A 183 -5.81 -1.81 -34.65
N ALA A 184 -5.85 -0.69 -35.37
CA ALA A 184 -6.86 0.34 -35.20
C ALA A 184 -7.52 0.65 -36.54
N THR A 185 -8.84 0.79 -36.55
CA THR A 185 -9.59 1.23 -37.73
C THR A 185 -10.52 2.37 -37.36
N ALA A 186 -10.64 3.36 -38.23
CA ALA A 186 -11.56 4.47 -38.08
C ALA A 186 -12.41 4.63 -39.35
N GLN A 187 -13.68 4.96 -39.17
CA GLN A 187 -14.62 5.26 -40.24
C GLN A 187 -15.24 6.63 -40.01
N ARG A 188 -15.26 7.46 -41.06
CA ARG A 188 -15.82 8.80 -41.00
C ARG A 188 -17.35 8.73 -40.95
N THR A 189 -17.95 9.48 -40.03
CA THR A 189 -19.39 9.65 -39.86
C THR A 189 -19.76 11.12 -40.09
N ASP A 190 -21.04 11.45 -40.07
CA ASP A 190 -21.52 12.84 -40.23
C ASP A 190 -21.06 13.76 -39.10
N LYS A 191 -20.75 13.20 -37.92
CA LYS A 191 -20.40 13.95 -36.70
C LYS A 191 -18.91 13.88 -36.34
N GLY A 192 -18.11 13.06 -37.03
CA GLY A 192 -16.70 12.84 -36.70
C GLY A 192 -16.18 11.50 -37.21
N TRP A 193 -15.46 10.77 -36.36
CA TRP A 193 -14.93 9.44 -36.64
C TRP A 193 -15.45 8.43 -35.63
N SER A 194 -15.90 7.27 -36.09
CA SER A 194 -16.07 6.08 -35.25
C SER A 194 -14.81 5.23 -35.36
N TRP A 195 -14.26 4.79 -34.24
CA TRP A 195 -13.00 4.06 -34.20
C TRP A 195 -13.12 2.79 -33.36
N GLN A 196 -12.31 1.81 -33.70
CA GLN A 196 -12.10 0.59 -32.93
C GLN A 196 -10.61 0.24 -32.96
N ALA A 197 -10.10 -0.30 -31.87
CA ALA A 197 -8.70 -0.68 -31.71
C ALA A 197 -8.57 -1.95 -30.90
N THR A 198 -7.63 -2.82 -31.28
CA THR A 198 -7.21 -3.98 -30.52
C THR A 198 -5.72 -3.91 -30.25
N LEU A 199 -5.30 -4.41 -29.09
CA LEU A 199 -3.91 -4.59 -28.69
C LEU A 199 -3.75 -6.00 -28.16
N ASN A 200 -2.69 -6.68 -28.59
CA ASN A 200 -2.29 -7.97 -28.06
C ASN A 200 -0.80 -7.93 -27.69
N TRP A 201 -0.47 -8.30 -26.46
CA TRP A 201 0.90 -8.42 -25.97
C TRP A 201 1.14 -9.87 -25.54
N PRO A 202 1.61 -10.74 -26.47
CA PRO A 202 1.79 -12.17 -26.21
C PRO A 202 3.11 -12.56 -25.53
N GLU A 203 4.18 -11.77 -25.68
CA GLU A 203 5.52 -12.16 -25.20
C GLU A 203 6.33 -11.03 -24.57
N GLY A 204 7.25 -11.40 -23.69
CA GLY A 204 8.19 -10.50 -23.02
C GLY A 204 7.70 -9.95 -21.69
N THR A 205 8.47 -9.02 -21.14
CA THR A 205 8.23 -8.43 -19.83
C THR A 205 8.40 -6.91 -19.89
N LEU A 206 7.52 -6.18 -19.22
CA LEU A 206 7.64 -4.74 -18.99
C LEU A 206 7.83 -4.50 -17.50
N ARG A 207 8.92 -3.83 -17.14
CA ARG A 207 9.14 -3.25 -15.83
C ARG A 207 8.82 -1.76 -15.90
N ALA A 208 7.99 -1.30 -14.98
CA ALA A 208 7.64 0.10 -14.76
C ALA A 208 7.57 0.30 -13.25
N ASP A 209 8.71 0.60 -12.63
CA ASP A 209 8.91 0.62 -11.18
C ASP A 209 7.76 1.36 -10.45
N PRO A 210 7.17 0.74 -9.41
CA PRO A 210 7.59 -0.50 -8.77
C PRO A 210 7.06 -1.79 -9.44
N TRP A 211 6.32 -1.69 -10.55
CA TRP A 211 5.65 -2.83 -11.16
C TRP A 211 6.51 -3.61 -12.16
N VAL A 212 6.27 -4.92 -12.21
CA VAL A 212 6.78 -5.82 -13.26
C VAL A 212 5.62 -6.64 -13.80
N ARG A 213 5.41 -6.60 -15.12
CA ARG A 213 4.32 -7.30 -15.79
C ARG A 213 4.88 -8.18 -16.91
N LYS A 214 4.52 -9.46 -16.85
CA LYS A 214 4.74 -10.39 -17.96
C LYS A 214 3.63 -10.24 -19.00
N ALA A 215 3.90 -10.70 -20.20
CA ALA A 215 2.94 -10.76 -21.28
C ALA A 215 1.66 -11.54 -20.94
N GLY A 216 0.67 -11.44 -21.84
CA GLY A 216 -0.70 -11.85 -21.59
C GLY A 216 -1.59 -10.66 -21.28
N VAL A 217 -1.44 -9.58 -22.06
CA VAL A 217 -2.34 -8.42 -22.02
C VAL A 217 -3.04 -8.35 -23.38
N ALA A 218 -4.36 -8.41 -23.36
CA ALA A 218 -5.18 -8.16 -24.54
C ALA A 218 -6.14 -7.02 -24.23
N SER A 219 -6.35 -6.12 -25.18
CA SER A 219 -7.39 -5.10 -25.04
C SER A 219 -8.12 -4.85 -26.34
N ALA A 220 -9.40 -4.55 -26.25
CA ALA A 220 -10.22 -4.08 -27.36
C ALA A 220 -10.98 -2.83 -26.91
N ALA A 221 -10.95 -1.77 -27.71
CA ALA A 221 -11.63 -0.53 -27.40
C ALA A 221 -12.35 0.02 -28.63
N GLN A 222 -13.45 0.71 -28.41
CA GLN A 222 -14.18 1.41 -29.46
C GLN A 222 -14.76 2.71 -28.93
N GLY A 223 -15.00 3.65 -29.84
CA GLY A 223 -15.68 4.89 -29.51
C GLY A 223 -15.73 5.87 -30.66
N THR A 224 -15.83 7.15 -30.32
CA THR A 224 -15.94 8.24 -31.30
C THR A 224 -14.91 9.32 -31.05
N LEU A 225 -14.59 10.06 -32.11
CA LEU A 225 -13.74 11.24 -32.08
C LEU A 225 -14.40 12.35 -32.89
N THR A 226 -14.80 13.41 -32.19
CA THR A 226 -15.34 14.65 -32.77
C THR A 226 -14.39 15.79 -32.50
N ASP A 227 -14.67 16.99 -32.99
CA ASP A 227 -13.83 18.16 -32.70
C ASP A 227 -13.83 18.54 -31.21
N ALA A 228 -14.97 18.35 -30.53
CA ALA A 228 -15.14 18.69 -29.11
C ALA A 228 -14.77 17.55 -28.15
N GLU A 229 -15.00 16.29 -28.54
CA GLU A 229 -14.96 15.16 -27.62
C GLU A 229 -14.19 13.96 -28.19
N TRP A 230 -13.52 13.24 -27.30
CA TRP A 230 -13.04 11.88 -27.55
C TRP A 230 -13.75 10.93 -26.60
N SER A 231 -14.55 10.01 -27.15
CA SER A 231 -15.24 8.98 -26.38
C SER A 231 -14.56 7.63 -26.56
N VAL A 232 -14.44 6.90 -25.46
CA VAL A 232 -14.24 5.46 -25.39
C VAL A 232 -15.53 4.90 -24.84
N ASP A 233 -16.39 4.41 -25.74
CA ASP A 233 -17.72 3.91 -25.38
C ASP A 233 -17.61 2.57 -24.64
N LEU A 234 -16.65 1.74 -25.06
CA LEU A 234 -16.33 0.47 -24.44
C LEU A 234 -14.84 0.16 -24.64
N ALA A 235 -14.13 -0.10 -23.55
CA ALA A 235 -12.79 -0.67 -23.56
C ALA A 235 -12.75 -1.89 -22.66
N ARG A 236 -12.38 -3.04 -23.21
CA ARG A 236 -12.10 -4.28 -22.48
C ARG A 236 -10.59 -4.47 -22.39
N LEU A 237 -10.10 -4.75 -21.19
CA LEU A 237 -8.71 -5.10 -20.91
C LEU A 237 -8.69 -6.46 -20.18
N ASP A 238 -8.09 -7.46 -20.80
CA ASP A 238 -7.88 -8.78 -20.22
C ASP A 238 -6.42 -8.93 -19.79
N LEU A 239 -6.23 -9.24 -18.52
CA LEU A 239 -4.93 -9.41 -17.88
C LEU A 239 -4.77 -10.88 -17.48
N ALA A 240 -3.92 -11.61 -18.19
CA ALA A 240 -3.61 -13.01 -17.89
C ALA A 240 -3.21 -13.17 -16.41
N GLY A 241 -3.80 -14.18 -15.76
CA GLY A 241 -3.62 -14.44 -14.33
C GLY A 241 -4.39 -13.50 -13.38
N ILE A 242 -4.86 -12.33 -13.84
CA ILE A 242 -5.62 -11.39 -12.99
C ILE A 242 -7.11 -11.43 -13.32
N GLY A 243 -7.51 -11.19 -14.57
CA GLY A 243 -8.92 -11.07 -14.97
C GLY A 243 -9.19 -9.90 -15.90
N GLY A 244 -10.46 -9.65 -16.20
CA GLY A 244 -10.91 -8.63 -17.14
C GLY A 244 -11.41 -7.34 -16.47
N VAL A 245 -11.22 -6.20 -17.14
CA VAL A 245 -11.78 -4.90 -16.80
C VAL A 245 -12.49 -4.33 -18.03
N THR A 246 -13.71 -3.85 -17.84
CA THR A 246 -14.45 -3.08 -18.83
C THR A 246 -14.53 -1.63 -18.36
N ALA A 247 -14.21 -0.69 -19.23
CA ALA A 247 -14.15 0.73 -18.91
C ALA A 247 -14.79 1.60 -20.01
N SER A 248 -15.17 2.81 -19.64
CA SER A 248 -15.62 3.87 -20.54
C SER A 248 -15.02 5.21 -20.12
N LEU A 249 -14.87 6.11 -21.09
CA LEU A 249 -14.28 7.44 -20.89
C LEU A 249 -14.92 8.43 -21.86
N LEU A 250 -15.28 9.61 -21.37
CA LEU A 250 -15.55 10.78 -22.19
C LEU A 250 -14.55 11.86 -21.83
N TRP A 251 -13.80 12.32 -22.84
CA TRP A 251 -12.77 13.33 -22.69
C TRP A 251 -13.15 14.59 -23.45
N ASP A 252 -13.16 15.73 -22.75
CA ASP A 252 -13.35 17.05 -23.36
C ASP A 252 -12.02 17.49 -23.98
N ARG A 253 -12.02 17.68 -25.30
CA ARG A 253 -10.81 18.02 -26.05
C ARG A 253 -10.44 19.49 -25.94
N GLU A 254 -11.39 20.38 -25.67
CA GLU A 254 -11.15 21.81 -25.52
C GLU A 254 -10.55 22.11 -24.15
N ARG A 255 -11.09 21.49 -23.10
CA ARG A 255 -10.60 21.64 -21.72
C ARG A 255 -9.40 20.76 -21.40
N GLY A 256 -9.24 19.65 -22.12
CA GLY A 256 -8.15 18.71 -21.88
C GLY A 256 -8.31 17.92 -20.58
N GLU A 257 -9.54 17.59 -20.20
CA GLU A 257 -9.86 16.88 -18.97
C GLU A 257 -10.93 15.78 -19.20
N PRO A 258 -10.95 14.72 -18.37
CA PRO A 258 -12.04 13.75 -18.42
C PRO A 258 -13.34 14.39 -17.91
N VAL A 259 -14.44 14.19 -18.63
CA VAL A 259 -15.79 14.62 -18.22
C VAL A 259 -16.43 13.55 -17.34
N ARG A 260 -16.35 12.30 -17.78
CA ARG A 260 -16.81 11.13 -17.05
C ARG A 260 -16.00 9.90 -17.41
N TRP A 261 -15.86 8.99 -16.48
CA TRP A 261 -15.29 7.68 -16.72
C TRP A 261 -15.89 6.67 -15.76
N GLY A 262 -15.87 5.42 -16.15
CA GLY A 262 -16.29 4.33 -15.29
C GLY A 262 -15.55 3.05 -15.63
N PHE A 263 -15.50 2.15 -14.67
CA PHE A 263 -15.03 0.79 -14.92
C PHE A 263 -15.80 -0.21 -14.07
N VAL A 264 -15.84 -1.44 -14.57
CA VAL A 264 -16.29 -2.62 -13.85
C VAL A 264 -15.31 -3.75 -14.14
N THR A 265 -14.93 -4.48 -13.10
CA THR A 265 -14.07 -5.65 -13.24
C THR A 265 -14.92 -6.91 -13.31
N GLU A 266 -14.41 -7.93 -13.98
CA GLU A 266 -14.84 -9.30 -13.75
C GLU A 266 -14.37 -9.77 -12.37
N ARG A 267 -14.50 -11.07 -12.08
CA ARG A 267 -13.86 -11.66 -10.90
C ARG A 267 -12.36 -11.68 -11.12
N LEU A 268 -11.65 -10.85 -10.38
CA LEU A 268 -10.21 -10.79 -10.39
C LEU A 268 -9.62 -11.84 -9.45
N ASP A 269 -8.54 -12.48 -9.85
CA ASP A 269 -7.70 -13.32 -8.99
C ASP A 269 -6.92 -12.44 -8.01
N LEU A 270 -7.27 -12.50 -6.73
CA LEU A 270 -6.71 -11.60 -5.73
C LEU A 270 -5.22 -11.85 -5.49
N ALA A 271 -4.78 -13.11 -5.59
CA ALA A 271 -3.39 -13.51 -5.40
C ALA A 271 -2.48 -12.79 -6.40
N THR A 272 -2.77 -12.96 -7.69
CA THR A 272 -1.98 -12.36 -8.77
C THR A 272 -2.12 -10.83 -8.79
N ALA A 273 -3.32 -10.31 -8.52
CA ALA A 273 -3.58 -8.87 -8.50
C ALA A 273 -2.78 -8.14 -7.40
N VAL A 274 -2.72 -8.71 -6.20
CA VAL A 274 -1.95 -8.13 -5.10
C VAL A 274 -0.46 -8.32 -5.33
N GLU A 275 0.00 -9.51 -5.72
CA GLU A 275 1.43 -9.76 -5.98
C GLU A 275 2.01 -8.80 -7.02
N GLN A 276 1.31 -8.60 -8.14
CA GLN A 276 1.83 -7.82 -9.26
C GLN A 276 1.43 -6.33 -9.21
N GLY A 277 0.34 -5.99 -8.51
CA GLY A 277 -0.21 -4.63 -8.50
C GLY A 277 0.02 -3.88 -7.20
N VAL A 278 -0.31 -4.48 -6.05
CA VAL A 278 -0.37 -3.79 -4.75
C VAL A 278 0.91 -3.99 -3.94
N GLN A 279 1.43 -5.21 -3.88
CA GLN A 279 2.59 -5.59 -3.08
C GLN A 279 3.85 -4.76 -3.39
N PRO A 280 4.17 -4.41 -4.65
CA PRO A 280 5.35 -3.59 -4.92
C PRO A 280 5.26 -2.19 -4.30
N TRP A 281 4.05 -1.62 -4.19
CA TRP A 281 3.81 -0.36 -3.48
C TRP A 281 3.88 -0.50 -1.97
N LEU A 282 3.35 -1.60 -1.42
CA LEU A 282 3.46 -1.86 0.01
C LEU A 282 4.94 -1.98 0.44
N ALA A 283 5.76 -2.63 -0.39
CA ALA A 283 7.19 -2.76 -0.15
C ALA A 283 7.92 -1.41 -0.16
N THR A 284 7.58 -0.47 -1.05
CA THR A 284 8.21 0.87 -1.07
C THR A 284 7.83 1.71 0.15
N LEU A 285 6.71 1.42 0.79
CA LEU A 285 6.24 2.06 2.02
C LEU A 285 6.72 1.36 3.31
N GLY A 286 7.49 0.27 3.20
CA GLY A 286 8.00 -0.50 4.35
C GLY A 286 6.97 -1.41 5.02
N PHE A 287 5.82 -1.67 4.38
CA PHE A 287 4.84 -2.63 4.88
C PHE A 287 5.30 -4.09 4.63
N PRO A 288 4.90 -5.04 5.49
CA PRO A 288 5.21 -6.44 5.28
C PRO A 288 4.57 -6.99 4.00
N ALA A 289 5.10 -8.11 3.51
CA ALA A 289 4.50 -8.82 2.39
C ALA A 289 3.15 -9.42 2.76
N TRP A 290 2.14 -9.33 1.90
CA TRP A 290 0.83 -9.93 2.12
C TRP A 290 0.67 -11.16 1.23
N ARG A 291 0.30 -12.28 1.84
CA ARG A 291 -0.18 -13.48 1.14
C ARG A 291 -1.69 -13.40 1.09
N VAL A 292 -2.23 -13.29 -0.12
CA VAL A 292 -3.67 -13.22 -0.33
C VAL A 292 -4.13 -14.25 -1.35
N SER A 293 -5.38 -14.67 -1.24
CA SER A 293 -6.04 -15.54 -2.21
C SER A 293 -7.54 -15.24 -2.24
N GLY A 294 -8.27 -15.87 -3.17
CA GLY A 294 -9.69 -15.64 -3.39
C GLY A 294 -9.92 -14.70 -4.57
N ARG A 295 -11.11 -14.10 -4.62
CA ARG A 295 -11.53 -13.26 -5.76
C ARG A 295 -11.96 -11.88 -5.31
N ALA A 296 -11.79 -10.91 -6.19
CA ALA A 296 -12.24 -9.55 -5.97
C ALA A 296 -13.05 -9.01 -7.16
N ARG A 297 -13.94 -8.07 -6.89
CA ARG A 297 -14.69 -7.32 -7.89
C ARG A 297 -14.68 -5.85 -7.53
N PHE A 298 -14.47 -5.00 -8.51
CA PHE A 298 -14.49 -3.56 -8.33
C PHE A 298 -15.34 -2.90 -9.40
N ALA A 299 -16.00 -1.81 -9.03
CA ALA A 299 -16.58 -0.89 -9.99
C ALA A 299 -16.45 0.54 -9.46
N ALA A 300 -16.33 1.50 -10.35
CA ALA A 300 -16.38 2.91 -10.00
C ALA A 300 -16.93 3.73 -11.15
N GLU A 301 -17.66 4.79 -10.81
CA GLU A 301 -18.11 5.79 -11.76
C GLU A 301 -17.75 7.17 -11.25
N TRP A 302 -17.26 8.01 -12.15
CA TRP A 302 -16.82 9.36 -11.87
C TRP A 302 -17.40 10.31 -12.91
N GLU A 303 -17.89 11.46 -12.43
CA GLU A 303 -18.40 12.56 -13.24
C GLU A 303 -18.25 13.86 -12.45
N GLY A 304 -17.14 14.57 -12.67
CA GLY A 304 -16.70 15.73 -11.88
C GLY A 304 -16.26 15.38 -10.43
N ALA A 305 -16.87 14.35 -9.85
CA ALA A 305 -16.55 13.73 -8.57
C ALA A 305 -16.89 12.23 -8.65
N LEU A 306 -16.41 11.44 -7.67
CA LEU A 306 -16.78 10.03 -7.55
C LEU A 306 -18.30 9.94 -7.28
N LYS A 307 -19.04 9.25 -8.16
CA LYS A 307 -20.49 9.07 -8.07
C LYS A 307 -20.84 7.78 -7.34
N SER A 308 -20.21 6.69 -7.73
CA SER A 308 -20.41 5.37 -7.14
C SER A 308 -19.10 4.60 -7.07
N PHE A 309 -19.01 3.70 -6.09
CA PHE A 309 -17.90 2.77 -5.93
C PHE A 309 -18.44 1.45 -5.38
N TYR A 310 -17.88 0.35 -5.87
CA TYR A 310 -18.15 -0.97 -5.38
C TYR A 310 -16.84 -1.72 -5.17
N ALA A 311 -16.70 -2.35 -4.01
CA ALA A 311 -15.68 -3.35 -3.75
C ALA A 311 -16.31 -4.62 -3.18
N GLY A 312 -15.99 -5.76 -3.78
CA GLY A 312 -16.40 -7.07 -3.32
C GLY A 312 -15.21 -8.01 -3.17
N LEU A 313 -15.23 -8.84 -2.12
CA LEU A 313 -14.30 -9.94 -1.91
C LEU A 313 -15.11 -11.24 -1.78
N GLU A 314 -14.65 -12.30 -2.45
CA GLU A 314 -15.29 -13.61 -2.44
C GLU A 314 -14.26 -14.68 -2.03
N GLY A 315 -14.55 -15.39 -0.94
CA GLY A 315 -13.73 -16.47 -0.38
C GLY A 315 -12.28 -16.05 -0.11
N ALA A 316 -12.05 -14.78 0.24
CA ALA A 316 -10.71 -14.24 0.33
C ALA A 316 -9.97 -14.74 1.59
N GLN A 317 -8.67 -14.90 1.46
CA GLN A 317 -7.77 -15.17 2.58
C GLN A 317 -6.69 -14.11 2.57
N LEU A 318 -6.38 -13.54 3.72
CA LEU A 318 -5.39 -12.49 3.87
C LEU A 318 -4.49 -12.85 5.03
N ALA A 319 -3.19 -12.96 4.78
CA ALA A 319 -2.18 -13.18 5.80
C ALA A 319 -1.04 -12.19 5.61
N ASP A 320 -0.65 -11.50 6.66
CA ASP A 320 0.51 -10.62 6.61
C ASP A 320 1.82 -11.41 6.77
N GLY A 321 2.92 -10.77 6.39
CA GLY A 321 4.25 -11.40 6.35
C GLY A 321 4.86 -11.59 7.74
N THR A 322 4.34 -10.88 8.76
CA THR A 322 4.80 -11.03 10.14
C THR A 322 4.13 -12.22 10.84
N GLY A 323 3.04 -12.75 10.28
CA GLY A 323 2.23 -13.80 10.90
C GLY A 323 1.35 -13.28 12.04
N PHE A 324 1.25 -11.96 12.20
CA PHE A 324 0.41 -11.33 13.20
C PHE A 324 -1.05 -11.25 12.74
N ILE A 325 -1.35 -11.12 11.44
CA ILE A 325 -2.72 -11.02 10.93
C ILE A 325 -2.98 -12.17 9.98
N GLU A 326 -3.99 -12.98 10.28
CA GLU A 326 -4.55 -13.94 9.33
C GLU A 326 -6.08 -13.88 9.35
N LEU A 327 -6.69 -13.72 8.18
CA LEU A 327 -8.13 -13.70 7.97
C LEU A 327 -8.48 -14.78 6.94
N HIS A 328 -9.47 -15.61 7.24
CA HIS A 328 -9.92 -16.69 6.37
C HIS A 328 -11.40 -16.56 6.04
N GLY A 329 -11.76 -16.93 4.80
CA GLY A 329 -13.14 -16.94 4.33
C GLY A 329 -13.77 -15.55 4.37
N VAL A 330 -13.01 -14.54 3.95
CA VAL A 330 -13.45 -13.15 3.92
C VAL A 330 -14.42 -12.95 2.75
N GLU A 331 -15.63 -12.55 3.08
CA GLU A 331 -16.70 -12.18 2.16
C GLU A 331 -17.03 -10.70 2.39
N ALA A 332 -16.84 -9.86 1.39
CA ALA A 332 -17.07 -8.42 1.51
C ALA A 332 -18.02 -7.93 0.42
N HIS A 333 -18.96 -7.06 0.79
CA HIS A 333 -19.84 -6.34 -0.12
C HIS A 333 -19.90 -4.88 0.32
N ILE A 334 -19.19 -4.01 -0.39
CA ILE A 334 -19.00 -2.61 -0.02
C ILE A 334 -19.51 -1.71 -1.17
N PRO A 335 -20.82 -1.45 -1.23
CA PRO A 335 -21.38 -0.43 -2.10
C PRO A 335 -21.21 0.95 -1.47
N TRP A 336 -20.86 1.95 -2.26
CA TRP A 336 -20.82 3.36 -1.86
C TRP A 336 -21.40 4.23 -2.98
N GLU A 337 -22.21 5.21 -2.61
CA GLU A 337 -22.83 6.15 -3.54
C GLU A 337 -22.83 7.56 -2.94
N ALA A 338 -22.53 8.55 -3.78
CA ALA A 338 -22.47 9.94 -3.37
C ALA A 338 -23.85 10.46 -2.94
N GLY A 339 -23.92 11.00 -1.72
CA GLY A 339 -25.16 11.59 -1.19
C GLY A 339 -26.18 10.57 -0.66
N VAL A 340 -25.88 9.27 -0.71
CA VAL A 340 -26.78 8.20 -0.24
C VAL A 340 -26.07 7.39 0.84
N ALA A 341 -26.79 7.10 1.93
CA ALA A 341 -26.30 6.16 2.93
C ALA A 341 -26.44 4.72 2.40
N THR A 342 -25.35 3.95 2.43
CA THR A 342 -25.28 2.59 1.88
C THR A 342 -24.91 1.61 2.99
N ASP A 343 -25.48 0.41 2.96
CA ASP A 343 -25.17 -0.66 3.91
C ASP A 343 -24.17 -1.62 3.26
N ALA A 344 -23.02 -1.79 3.92
CA ALA A 344 -21.93 -2.68 3.54
C ALA A 344 -21.79 -3.80 4.57
N SER A 345 -21.25 -4.94 4.15
CA SER A 345 -21.01 -6.08 5.03
C SER A 345 -19.61 -6.66 4.80
N PHE A 346 -19.00 -7.08 5.91
CA PHE A 346 -17.72 -7.80 5.92
C PHE A 346 -17.85 -9.03 6.81
N GLY A 347 -17.99 -10.20 6.20
CA GLY A 347 -18.01 -11.49 6.87
C GLY A 347 -16.61 -12.10 6.90
N ILE A 348 -16.21 -12.64 8.04
CA ILE A 348 -14.94 -13.34 8.22
C ILE A 348 -15.26 -14.69 8.84
N ALA A 349 -14.82 -15.79 8.22
CA ALA A 349 -15.07 -17.13 8.75
C ALA A 349 -14.20 -17.44 9.98
N SER A 350 -12.96 -16.95 9.99
CA SER A 350 -12.09 -16.92 11.17
C SER A 350 -10.99 -15.89 11.01
N ALA A 351 -10.52 -15.37 12.14
CA ALA A 351 -9.38 -14.46 12.20
C ALA A 351 -8.38 -14.92 13.24
N ARG A 352 -7.12 -14.52 13.08
CA ARG A 352 -6.06 -14.72 14.05
C ARG A 352 -5.21 -13.46 14.14
N PHE A 353 -5.03 -12.98 15.38
CA PHE A 353 -4.18 -11.84 15.71
C PHE A 353 -3.04 -12.31 16.62
N GLY A 354 -1.85 -12.53 16.05
CA GLY A 354 -0.75 -13.20 16.72
C GLY A 354 -1.17 -14.62 17.12
N ASP A 355 -1.12 -14.93 18.41
CA ASP A 355 -1.59 -16.22 18.93
C ASP A 355 -3.11 -16.24 19.20
N LEU A 356 -3.82 -15.08 19.14
CA LEU A 356 -5.24 -14.97 19.52
C LEU A 356 -6.18 -15.37 18.37
N PRO A 357 -6.97 -16.45 18.49
CA PRO A 357 -7.97 -16.80 17.51
C PRO A 357 -9.29 -16.06 17.77
N LEU A 358 -9.90 -15.54 16.72
CA LEU A 358 -11.29 -15.10 16.71
C LEU A 358 -12.10 -16.02 15.80
N GLY A 359 -13.21 -16.55 16.32
CA GLY A 359 -14.20 -17.28 15.55
C GLY A 359 -14.89 -16.38 14.54
N GLY A 360 -15.69 -16.95 13.64
CA GLY A 360 -16.33 -16.19 12.57
C GLY A 360 -17.27 -15.10 13.05
N PHE A 361 -17.27 -13.97 12.35
CA PHE A 361 -18.06 -12.79 12.66
C PHE A 361 -18.39 -11.97 11.42
N THR A 362 -19.40 -11.10 11.56
CA THR A 362 -19.79 -10.16 10.50
C THR A 362 -19.74 -8.74 11.06
N LEU A 363 -19.19 -7.82 10.28
CA LEU A 363 -19.19 -6.38 10.55
C LEU A 363 -20.24 -5.71 9.66
N PRO A 364 -21.45 -5.41 10.17
CA PRO A 364 -22.40 -4.57 9.45
C PRO A 364 -21.92 -3.12 9.50
N MET A 365 -21.71 -2.52 8.34
CA MET A 365 -21.17 -1.18 8.21
C MET A 365 -22.14 -0.29 7.45
N ARG A 366 -22.44 0.89 7.98
CA ARG A 366 -23.19 1.93 7.26
C ARG A 366 -22.22 2.99 6.79
N LEU A 367 -22.22 3.24 5.49
CA LEU A 367 -21.39 4.24 4.83
C LEU A 367 -22.25 5.47 4.50
N SER A 368 -21.78 6.66 4.86
CA SER A 368 -22.44 7.91 4.50
C SER A 368 -21.40 9.00 4.23
N GLY A 369 -21.31 9.46 2.99
CA GLY A 369 -20.30 10.43 2.58
C GLY A 369 -18.88 9.92 2.83
N ARG A 370 -18.19 10.48 3.84
CA ARG A 370 -16.82 10.11 4.23
C ARG A 370 -16.75 9.46 5.62
N GLU A 371 -17.90 9.03 6.13
CA GLU A 371 -18.06 8.35 7.40
C GLU A 371 -18.41 6.87 7.17
N ALA A 372 -17.79 6.01 7.95
CA ALA A 372 -18.11 4.59 8.08
C ALA A 372 -18.46 4.30 9.54
N ARG A 373 -19.59 3.64 9.78
CA ARG A 373 -20.05 3.27 11.12
C ARG A 373 -20.38 1.79 11.19
N VAL A 374 -19.83 1.10 12.18
CA VAL A 374 -20.17 -0.29 12.53
C VAL A 374 -20.85 -0.25 13.89
N GLY A 375 -21.97 -0.96 14.04
CA GLY A 375 -22.67 -1.05 15.32
C GLY A 375 -23.06 -2.49 15.63
N ASN A 376 -22.95 -2.87 16.89
CA ASN A 376 -23.36 -4.17 17.43
C ASN A 376 -22.77 -5.38 16.68
N ALA A 377 -21.44 -5.46 16.57
CA ALA A 377 -20.76 -6.66 16.06
C ALA A 377 -20.14 -7.47 17.21
N SER A 378 -20.12 -8.79 17.07
CA SER A 378 -19.51 -9.68 18.06
C SER A 378 -18.76 -10.82 17.37
N ALA A 379 -17.62 -11.19 17.94
CA ALA A 379 -16.78 -12.29 17.47
C ALA A 379 -16.46 -13.23 18.64
N PRO A 380 -16.62 -14.56 18.48
CA PRO A 380 -16.19 -15.51 19.50
C PRO A 380 -14.68 -15.38 19.75
N LEU A 381 -14.28 -15.27 21.02
CA LEU A 381 -12.87 -15.17 21.43
C LEU A 381 -12.64 -16.20 22.54
N LEU A 382 -12.00 -17.32 22.19
CA LEU A 382 -11.87 -18.48 23.08
C LEU A 382 -13.25 -19.00 23.54
N ASP A 383 -13.56 -18.92 24.83
CA ASP A 383 -14.85 -19.22 25.45
C ASP A 383 -15.70 -17.99 25.77
N GLY A 384 -15.15 -16.80 25.56
CA GLY A 384 -15.84 -15.54 25.64
C GLY A 384 -16.14 -14.96 24.26
N ARG A 385 -16.25 -13.63 24.20
CA ARG A 385 -16.45 -12.89 22.95
C ARG A 385 -15.78 -11.52 23.00
N PHE A 386 -15.39 -11.05 21.83
CA PHE A 386 -15.04 -9.67 21.54
C PHE A 386 -16.28 -8.95 21.01
N GLU A 387 -16.52 -7.73 21.48
CA GLU A 387 -17.70 -6.95 21.13
C GLU A 387 -17.30 -5.57 20.62
N ILE A 388 -18.00 -5.15 19.56
CA ILE A 388 -17.98 -3.80 19.01
C ILE A 388 -19.39 -3.26 19.20
N GLU A 389 -19.55 -2.37 20.19
CA GLU A 389 -20.82 -1.67 20.40
C GLU A 389 -21.00 -0.60 19.34
N ASP A 390 -19.96 0.22 19.13
CA ASP A 390 -19.91 1.27 18.11
C ASP A 390 -18.48 1.48 17.63
N LEU A 391 -18.29 1.56 16.31
CA LEU A 391 -17.04 1.98 15.69
C LEU A 391 -17.38 2.99 14.61
N ARG A 392 -16.89 4.21 14.75
CA ARG A 392 -17.10 5.30 13.81
C ARG A 392 -15.75 5.78 13.29
N VAL A 393 -15.61 5.87 11.97
CA VAL A 393 -14.40 6.40 11.32
C VAL A 393 -14.82 7.43 10.30
N GLU A 394 -14.25 8.63 10.37
CA GLU A 394 -14.58 9.74 9.49
C GLU A 394 -13.32 10.38 8.93
N ARG A 395 -13.29 10.64 7.62
CA ARG A 395 -12.21 11.40 6.98
C ARG A 395 -12.58 12.88 6.84
N LEU A 396 -12.01 13.70 7.71
CA LEU A 396 -12.10 15.16 7.65
C LEU A 396 -10.94 15.77 6.84
N PRO A 397 -11.01 17.07 6.48
CA PRO A 397 -9.90 17.77 5.84
C PRO A 397 -8.62 17.77 6.68
N ALA A 398 -8.76 17.87 8.01
CA ALA A 398 -7.63 17.88 8.95
C ALA A 398 -6.97 16.50 9.14
N GLY A 399 -7.67 15.41 8.83
CA GLY A 399 -7.18 14.06 9.06
C GLY A 399 -8.29 13.06 9.34
N TRP A 400 -7.90 11.88 9.79
CA TRP A 400 -8.83 10.84 10.24
C TRP A 400 -9.28 11.12 11.68
N ARG A 401 -10.58 10.93 11.93
CA ARG A 401 -11.14 10.81 13.27
C ARG A 401 -11.75 9.42 13.45
N GLY A 402 -11.65 8.90 14.66
CA GLY A 402 -12.20 7.59 15.01
C GLY A 402 -12.80 7.60 16.40
N GLU A 403 -13.88 6.86 16.59
CA GLU A 403 -14.46 6.57 17.90
C GLU A 403 -14.74 5.08 17.99
N PHE A 404 -14.45 4.47 19.13
CA PHE A 404 -14.71 3.05 19.39
C PHE A 404 -15.29 2.86 20.78
N ALA A 405 -16.31 2.01 20.87
CA ALA A 405 -16.91 1.50 22.10
C ALA A 405 -17.10 -0.01 21.95
N GLY A 406 -16.83 -0.77 23.01
CA GLY A 406 -16.88 -2.21 22.97
C GLY A 406 -16.07 -2.85 24.08
N GLY A 407 -15.69 -4.12 23.89
CA GLY A 407 -15.03 -4.84 24.96
C GLY A 407 -14.75 -6.30 24.67
N ILE A 408 -14.36 -6.98 25.74
CA ILE A 408 -14.20 -8.42 25.82
C ILE A 408 -15.10 -8.90 26.96
N GLU A 409 -15.85 -9.96 26.74
CA GLU A 409 -16.73 -10.54 27.75
C GLU A 409 -16.35 -11.99 28.03
N GLY A 410 -16.08 -12.31 29.30
CA GLY A 410 -16.07 -13.67 29.81
C GLY A 410 -14.98 -14.60 29.25
N VAL A 411 -13.81 -14.06 28.86
CA VAL A 411 -12.71 -14.88 28.33
C VAL A 411 -11.98 -15.60 29.46
N SER A 412 -11.80 -16.92 29.36
CA SER A 412 -11.07 -17.68 30.40
C SER A 412 -9.60 -17.30 30.47
N MET A 413 -9.17 -16.82 31.64
CA MET A 413 -7.76 -16.53 31.92
C MET A 413 -6.87 -17.78 31.83
N PRO A 414 -7.29 -18.98 32.30
CA PRO A 414 -6.49 -20.19 32.09
C PRO A 414 -6.20 -20.49 30.61
N ARG A 415 -7.20 -20.31 29.72
CA ARG A 415 -7.03 -20.54 28.28
C ARG A 415 -6.17 -19.45 27.64
N LEU A 416 -6.44 -18.19 27.95
CA LEU A 416 -5.71 -17.04 27.44
C LEU A 416 -4.23 -17.09 27.85
N SER A 417 -3.95 -17.42 29.12
CA SER A 417 -2.58 -17.52 29.63
C SER A 417 -1.80 -18.62 28.92
N LYS A 418 -2.41 -19.81 28.78
CA LYS A 418 -1.80 -20.94 28.07
C LYS A 418 -1.50 -20.57 26.61
N LEU A 419 -2.41 -19.87 25.96
CA LEU A 419 -2.28 -19.47 24.56
C LEU A 419 -1.16 -18.46 24.36
N LEU A 420 -1.13 -17.41 25.19
CA LEU A 420 -0.12 -16.35 25.16
C LEU A 420 1.21 -16.77 25.82
N LYS A 421 1.34 -18.03 26.25
CA LYS A 421 2.49 -18.57 26.98
C LYS A 421 2.83 -17.77 28.25
N LEU A 422 1.81 -17.14 28.83
CA LEU A 422 1.90 -16.44 30.10
C LEU A 422 1.77 -17.44 31.26
N PRO A 423 2.26 -17.10 32.46
CA PRO A 423 2.03 -17.90 33.64
C PRO A 423 0.52 -18.13 33.85
N ARG A 424 0.13 -19.32 34.32
CA ARG A 424 -1.28 -19.73 34.40
C ARG A 424 -2.03 -18.82 35.37
N MET A 425 -2.93 -17.99 34.83
CA MET A 425 -3.87 -17.17 35.59
C MET A 425 -5.22 -17.87 35.71
N GLU A 426 -5.86 -17.78 36.87
CA GLU A 426 -7.22 -18.28 37.11
C GLU A 426 -8.26 -17.15 36.94
N GLY A 427 -9.54 -17.53 36.76
CA GLY A 427 -10.67 -16.61 36.58
C GLY A 427 -11.04 -16.31 35.13
N SER A 428 -11.79 -15.23 34.93
CA SER A 428 -12.24 -14.73 33.63
C SER A 428 -11.84 -13.27 33.44
N LEU A 429 -11.62 -12.88 32.19
CA LEU A 429 -11.37 -11.51 31.76
C LEU A 429 -12.63 -10.94 31.13
N THR A 430 -13.14 -9.88 31.74
CA THR A 430 -14.12 -8.98 31.12
C THR A 430 -13.50 -7.59 31.09
N ALA A 431 -13.52 -6.94 29.93
CA ALA A 431 -13.00 -5.59 29.73
C ALA A 431 -14.04 -4.75 28.98
N ARG A 432 -14.41 -3.58 29.50
CA ARG A 432 -15.36 -2.66 28.86
C ARG A 432 -14.72 -1.31 28.56
N ILE A 433 -14.76 -0.91 27.31
CA ILE A 433 -14.30 0.39 26.79
C ILE A 433 -15.54 1.22 26.50
N PRO A 434 -15.90 2.21 27.36
CA PRO A 434 -17.11 3.01 27.16
C PRO A 434 -17.03 3.87 25.91
N ARG A 435 -15.92 4.59 25.72
CA ARG A 435 -15.61 5.32 24.50
C ARG A 435 -14.14 5.66 24.44
N ILE A 436 -13.51 5.38 23.30
CA ILE A 436 -12.16 5.82 23.00
C ILE A 436 -12.18 6.61 21.69
N ALA A 437 -11.61 7.81 21.70
CA ALA A 437 -11.63 8.73 20.57
C ALA A 437 -10.21 9.00 20.07
N TYR A 438 -10.02 8.96 18.76
CA TYR A 438 -8.79 9.31 18.07
C TYR A 438 -9.01 10.57 17.24
N ALA A 439 -8.17 11.58 17.47
CA ALA A 439 -8.08 12.77 16.65
C ALA A 439 -6.68 13.38 16.75
N ASP A 440 -6.18 13.92 15.64
CA ASP A 440 -4.96 14.72 15.60
C ASP A 440 -3.73 14.02 16.24
N GLY A 441 -3.59 12.71 16.00
CA GLY A 441 -2.48 11.89 16.52
C GLY A 441 -2.61 11.47 17.98
N VAL A 442 -3.71 11.80 18.66
CA VAL A 442 -3.95 11.49 20.06
C VAL A 442 -5.17 10.58 20.20
N LEU A 443 -5.02 9.53 21.00
CA LEU A 443 -6.08 8.61 21.38
C LEU A 443 -6.42 8.81 22.86
N VAL A 444 -7.68 9.08 23.18
CA VAL A 444 -8.15 9.43 24.52
C VAL A 444 -9.33 8.55 24.91
N LEU A 445 -9.27 7.97 26.10
CA LEU A 445 -10.40 7.29 26.74
C LEU A 445 -11.31 8.32 27.42
N ASP A 446 -12.59 8.30 27.08
CA ASP A 446 -13.62 9.07 27.76
C ASP A 446 -14.39 8.17 28.73
N GLY A 447 -14.22 8.40 30.03
CA GLY A 447 -14.67 7.52 31.10
C GLY A 447 -13.53 6.67 31.67
N ALA A 448 -13.84 5.41 32.00
CA ALA A 448 -12.89 4.48 32.59
C ALA A 448 -12.99 3.08 31.96
N LEU A 449 -11.85 2.45 31.75
CA LEU A 449 -11.72 1.08 31.28
C LEU A 449 -11.85 0.18 32.51
N GLY A 450 -12.95 -0.56 32.58
CA GLY A 450 -13.18 -1.55 33.63
C GLY A 450 -12.65 -2.91 33.17
N ILE A 451 -11.85 -3.55 34.01
CA ILE A 451 -11.31 -4.89 33.82
C ILE A 451 -11.63 -5.72 35.06
N GLU A 452 -12.37 -6.81 34.90
CA GLU A 452 -12.61 -7.77 35.97
C GLU A 452 -11.65 -8.95 35.78
N VAL A 453 -10.81 -9.20 36.79
CA VAL A 453 -9.77 -10.24 36.77
C VAL A 453 -9.35 -10.59 38.22
N PHE A 454 -8.92 -11.83 38.47
CA PHE A 454 -8.48 -12.31 39.80
C PHE A 454 -9.51 -12.09 40.92
N ASP A 455 -10.79 -12.24 40.61
CA ASP A 455 -11.91 -12.05 41.54
C ASP A 455 -11.97 -10.66 42.21
N GLY A 456 -11.45 -9.65 41.49
CA GLY A 456 -11.60 -8.24 41.83
C GLY A 456 -11.65 -7.36 40.57
N GLY A 457 -11.57 -6.06 40.77
CA GLY A 457 -11.76 -5.06 39.71
C GLY A 457 -10.55 -4.16 39.53
N ILE A 458 -10.16 -3.93 38.27
CA ILE A 458 -9.14 -2.95 37.86
C ILE A 458 -9.85 -1.89 37.01
N ILE A 459 -9.64 -0.62 37.35
CA ILE A 459 -10.19 0.53 36.66
C ILE A 459 -9.02 1.39 36.18
N ALA A 460 -8.88 1.52 34.86
CA ALA A 460 -7.95 2.45 34.26
C ALA A 460 -8.68 3.73 33.80
N HIS A 461 -8.17 4.89 34.20
CA HIS A 461 -8.77 6.19 33.88
C HIS A 461 -7.70 7.18 33.39
N ARG A 462 -8.14 8.29 32.80
CA ARG A 462 -7.26 9.29 32.17
C ARG A 462 -6.32 8.70 31.09
N LEU A 463 -6.71 7.58 30.45
CA LEU A 463 -5.91 6.95 29.41
C LEU A 463 -5.79 7.90 28.21
N ARG A 464 -4.55 8.27 27.92
CA ARG A 464 -4.17 9.09 26.77
C ARG A 464 -2.93 8.49 26.13
N VAL A 465 -3.01 8.24 24.82
CA VAL A 465 -1.89 7.74 24.01
C VAL A 465 -1.56 8.78 22.94
N LEU A 466 -0.31 9.24 22.91
CA LEU A 466 0.22 10.12 21.88
C LEU A 466 0.97 9.29 20.85
N ASP A 467 0.73 9.58 19.57
CA ASP A 467 1.33 8.91 18.42
C ASP A 467 1.24 7.37 18.49
N PRO A 468 0.02 6.80 18.62
CA PRO A 468 -0.20 5.37 18.94
C PRO A 468 0.46 4.41 17.93
N PHE A 469 0.58 4.84 16.66
CA PHE A 469 1.13 4.06 15.56
C PHE A 469 2.64 4.28 15.35
N SER A 470 3.29 5.06 16.20
CA SER A 470 4.75 5.29 16.14
C SER A 470 5.51 4.37 17.09
N ALA A 471 6.79 4.13 16.83
CA ALA A 471 7.66 3.39 17.75
C ALA A 471 7.86 4.13 19.09
N GLY A 472 7.84 5.47 19.07
CA GLY A 472 8.00 6.34 20.25
C GLY A 472 6.71 6.66 21.00
N ARG A 473 5.68 5.81 20.88
CA ARG A 473 4.36 6.03 21.50
C ARG A 473 4.50 6.38 22.99
N ARG A 474 3.74 7.38 23.44
CA ARG A 474 3.71 7.79 24.84
C ARG A 474 2.32 7.56 25.41
N THR A 475 2.23 6.80 26.50
CA THR A 475 0.96 6.45 27.14
C THR A 475 0.93 6.99 28.56
N VAL A 476 -0.16 7.66 28.92
CA VAL A 476 -0.41 8.17 30.26
C VAL A 476 -1.74 7.60 30.76
N LEU A 477 -1.78 7.09 31.98
CA LEU A 477 -3.00 6.64 32.65
C LEU A 477 -2.86 6.61 34.17
N ASP A 478 -3.97 6.47 34.85
CA ASP A 478 -4.02 5.99 36.23
C ASP A 478 -4.69 4.63 36.30
N VAL A 479 -4.30 3.84 37.28
CA VAL A 479 -4.85 2.50 37.52
C VAL A 479 -5.28 2.38 38.97
N THR A 480 -6.51 1.95 39.17
CA THR A 480 -7.05 1.65 40.49
C THR A 480 -7.53 0.20 40.50
N ALA A 481 -6.89 -0.64 41.29
CA ALA A 481 -7.29 -2.01 41.53
C ALA A 481 -7.90 -2.16 42.93
N ARG A 482 -8.99 -2.91 43.01
CA ARG A 482 -9.73 -3.14 44.25
C ARG A 482 -10.01 -4.61 44.44
N ASP A 483 -9.79 -5.03 45.68
CA ASP A 483 -10.17 -6.33 46.20
C ASP A 483 -9.68 -7.53 45.39
N LEU A 484 -8.46 -7.44 44.85
CA LEU A 484 -7.86 -8.51 44.07
C LEU A 484 -7.41 -9.67 44.97
N ASP A 485 -7.66 -10.91 44.55
CA ASP A 485 -7.27 -12.13 45.28
C ASP A 485 -5.76 -12.39 45.12
N LEU A 486 -5.02 -12.21 46.21
CA LEU A 486 -3.57 -12.37 46.24
C LEU A 486 -3.16 -13.84 46.09
N GLY A 487 -4.01 -14.77 46.52
CA GLY A 487 -3.79 -16.20 46.32
C GLY A 487 -3.79 -16.55 44.83
N MET A 488 -4.77 -16.03 44.07
CA MET A 488 -4.84 -16.22 42.62
C MET A 488 -3.63 -15.61 41.90
N LEU A 489 -3.20 -14.40 42.30
CA LEU A 489 -2.03 -13.75 41.73
C LEU A 489 -0.72 -14.46 42.08
N THR A 490 -0.51 -14.84 43.33
CA THR A 490 0.78 -15.38 43.77
C THR A 490 0.98 -16.83 43.34
N ARG A 491 -0.11 -17.58 43.10
CA ARG A 491 -0.04 -18.89 42.43
C ARG A 491 0.27 -18.79 40.94
N THR A 492 -0.02 -17.65 40.32
CA THR A 492 0.23 -17.41 38.89
C THR A 492 1.73 -17.30 38.60
N PHE A 493 2.49 -16.60 39.44
CA PHE A 493 3.94 -16.46 39.30
C PHE A 493 4.64 -17.52 40.16
N ALA A 494 5.84 -17.99 39.82
CA ALA A 494 6.61 -18.94 40.65
C ALA A 494 7.12 -18.33 41.98
N PHE A 495 6.41 -17.33 42.48
CA PHE A 495 6.50 -16.74 43.81
C PHE A 495 5.80 -17.69 44.78
N GLY A 496 6.29 -17.87 46.01
CA GLY A 496 5.52 -18.66 46.98
C GLY A 496 4.11 -18.08 47.22
N SER A 497 3.18 -18.88 47.74
CA SER A 497 1.80 -18.45 47.95
C SER A 497 1.66 -17.39 49.05
N ILE A 498 0.82 -16.38 48.79
CA ILE A 498 0.35 -15.39 49.76
C ILE A 498 -1.17 -15.31 49.65
N GLU A 499 -1.87 -15.71 50.71
CA GLU A 499 -3.33 -15.64 50.79
C GLU A 499 -3.75 -14.27 51.34
N GLY A 500 -4.83 -13.71 50.81
CA GLY A 500 -5.43 -12.45 51.23
C GLY A 500 -6.00 -11.66 50.05
N ARG A 501 -6.51 -10.45 50.32
CA ARG A 501 -6.94 -9.51 49.29
C ARG A 501 -6.14 -8.22 49.36
N PHE A 502 -5.97 -7.54 48.23
CA PHE A 502 -5.26 -6.27 48.17
C PHE A 502 -5.92 -5.24 47.26
N ASN A 503 -5.60 -3.99 47.53
CA ASN A 503 -5.89 -2.84 46.70
C ASN A 503 -4.58 -2.31 46.13
N ALA A 504 -4.61 -1.81 44.90
CA ALA A 504 -3.49 -1.08 44.33
C ALA A 504 -3.94 0.21 43.68
N ASP A 505 -3.14 1.25 43.78
CA ASP A 505 -3.35 2.55 43.14
C ASP A 505 -2.04 2.95 42.45
N ILE A 506 -2.10 3.20 41.16
CA ILE A 506 -0.99 3.70 40.36
C ILE A 506 -1.42 5.03 39.77
N ALA A 507 -0.82 6.11 40.25
CA ALA A 507 -1.06 7.47 39.78
C ALA A 507 0.06 7.93 38.85
N ASP A 508 -0.31 8.75 37.86
CA ASP A 508 0.59 9.36 36.88
C ASP A 508 1.51 8.33 36.19
N LEU A 509 0.95 7.17 35.82
CA LEU A 509 1.71 6.16 35.06
C LEU A 509 1.97 6.70 33.66
N GLU A 510 3.25 6.90 33.37
CA GLU A 510 3.74 7.28 32.07
C GLU A 510 4.61 6.17 31.50
N MET A 511 4.32 5.78 30.26
CA MET A 511 5.08 4.78 29.53
C MET A 511 5.55 5.34 28.19
N VAL A 512 6.78 5.00 27.81
CA VAL A 512 7.33 5.25 26.47
C VAL A 512 7.66 3.90 25.87
N GLY A 513 7.09 3.60 24.69
CA GLY A 513 7.32 2.31 24.04
C GLY A 513 6.97 1.10 24.92
N TRP A 514 5.89 1.20 25.72
CA TRP A 514 5.46 0.20 26.72
C TRP A 514 6.33 0.04 27.97
N GLN A 515 7.41 0.82 28.11
CA GLN A 515 8.24 0.80 29.30
C GLN A 515 7.83 1.92 30.27
N PRO A 516 7.58 1.64 31.55
CA PRO A 516 7.24 2.65 32.53
C PRO A 516 8.44 3.55 32.81
N VAL A 517 8.24 4.87 32.69
CA VAL A 517 9.27 5.90 32.93
C VAL A 517 8.95 6.77 34.15
N ARG A 518 7.69 6.80 34.57
CA ARG A 518 7.21 7.53 35.76
C ARG A 518 5.93 6.89 36.28
N PHE A 519 5.81 6.80 37.60
CA PHE A 519 4.54 6.51 38.29
C PHE A 519 4.68 6.73 39.80
N ALA A 520 3.55 6.79 40.51
CA ALA A 520 3.46 6.59 41.95
C ALA A 520 2.47 5.46 42.22
N ALA A 521 2.98 4.29 42.61
CA ALA A 521 2.22 3.10 42.89
C ALA A 521 2.14 2.86 44.41
N ARG A 522 1.01 2.31 44.83
CA ARG A 522 0.76 1.93 46.20
C ARG A 522 -0.07 0.66 46.22
N ILE A 523 0.34 -0.30 47.04
CA ILE A 523 -0.29 -1.61 47.17
C ILE A 523 -0.50 -1.84 48.66
N ASP A 524 -1.72 -2.11 49.10
CA ASP A 524 -2.05 -2.38 50.49
C ASP A 524 -2.98 -3.58 50.60
N SER A 525 -2.86 -4.37 51.66
CA SER A 525 -3.86 -5.40 51.98
C SER A 525 -5.24 -4.78 52.21
N SER A 526 -6.28 -5.33 51.57
CA SER A 526 -7.67 -4.87 51.67
C SER A 526 -8.20 -5.02 53.10
N PRO A 527 -9.01 -4.05 53.60
CA PRO A 527 -9.78 -4.22 54.83
C PRO A 527 -10.74 -5.42 54.73
N GLY A 528 -11.01 -6.11 55.83
CA GLY A 528 -11.90 -7.28 55.86
C GLY A 528 -11.30 -8.46 56.61
N ASP A 529 -12.13 -9.47 56.88
CA ASP A 529 -11.73 -10.73 57.50
C ASP A 529 -11.43 -11.76 56.41
N HIS A 530 -10.19 -11.75 55.91
CA HIS A 530 -9.69 -12.68 54.91
C HIS A 530 -8.60 -13.54 55.52
N LEU A 531 -8.43 -14.76 55.01
CA LEU A 531 -7.26 -15.57 55.34
C LEU A 531 -6.00 -14.82 54.87
N ARG A 532 -5.14 -14.44 55.82
CA ARG A 532 -3.88 -13.71 55.57
C ARG A 532 -2.71 -14.58 55.98
N LEU A 533 -2.10 -15.22 54.99
CA LEU A 533 -1.09 -16.25 55.22
C LEU A 533 0.03 -16.14 54.18
N LEU A 534 1.27 -16.10 54.63
CA LEU A 534 2.47 -16.05 53.81
C LEU A 534 3.19 -17.40 53.86
N SER A 535 3.43 -18.05 52.72
CA SER A 535 4.21 -19.28 52.68
C SER A 535 5.70 -19.04 52.97
N LEU A 536 6.42 -20.09 53.38
CA LEU A 536 7.88 -20.03 53.54
C LEU A 536 8.58 -19.66 52.21
N GLY A 537 8.09 -20.18 51.09
CA GLY A 537 8.60 -19.82 49.76
C GLY A 537 8.42 -18.34 49.45
N ALA A 538 7.27 -17.76 49.79
CA ALA A 538 6.99 -16.35 49.56
C ALA A 538 7.92 -15.46 50.40
N LEU A 539 8.17 -15.86 51.65
CA LEU A 539 9.13 -15.15 52.52
C LEU A 539 10.54 -15.16 51.93
N GLN A 540 10.99 -16.31 51.40
CA GLN A 540 12.29 -16.42 50.73
C GLN A 540 12.35 -15.55 49.46
N ASP A 541 11.28 -15.49 48.69
CA ASP A 541 11.23 -14.69 47.46
C ASP A 541 11.22 -13.19 47.72
N ILE A 542 10.45 -12.74 48.71
CA ILE A 542 10.44 -11.32 49.13
C ILE A 542 11.83 -10.91 49.65
N THR A 543 12.49 -11.77 50.42
CA THR A 543 13.83 -11.46 50.94
C THR A 543 14.89 -11.43 49.83
N ALA A 544 14.79 -12.30 48.82
CA ALA A 544 15.67 -12.30 47.66
C ALA A 544 15.57 -11.01 46.82
N LEU A 545 14.43 -10.33 46.82
CA LEU A 545 14.27 -9.04 46.12
C LEU A 545 15.03 -7.88 46.81
N GLY A 546 15.35 -8.01 48.11
CA GLY A 546 15.86 -6.90 48.94
C GLY A 546 17.38 -6.81 49.10
N GLU A 547 18.17 -7.86 48.84
CA GLU A 547 19.61 -7.89 49.17
C GLU A 547 20.53 -7.82 47.94
N GLU A 548 21.56 -6.97 47.99
CA GLU A 548 22.69 -6.92 47.03
C GLU A 548 23.87 -7.81 47.44
N LYS A 549 23.86 -8.39 48.64
CA LYS A 549 24.97 -9.16 49.20
C LYS A 549 24.46 -10.38 49.96
N GLU A 550 24.60 -11.54 49.33
CA GLU A 550 24.72 -12.87 49.93
C GLU A 550 23.89 -13.17 51.21
N GLY A 551 22.65 -13.62 51.00
CA GLY A 551 22.04 -14.79 51.65
C GLY A 551 22.43 -15.09 53.10
N ARG A 552 22.20 -14.16 54.05
CA ARG A 552 22.51 -14.39 55.47
C ARG A 552 21.40 -14.07 56.47
N LEU A 553 20.13 -14.19 56.06
CA LEU A 553 18.97 -14.21 56.98
C LEU A 553 18.38 -15.59 57.26
N ALA A 554 19.07 -16.68 56.89
CA ALA A 554 18.70 -18.05 57.29
C ALA A 554 19.02 -18.38 58.77
N ARG A 555 18.92 -17.43 59.70
CA ARG A 555 19.11 -17.69 61.14
C ARG A 555 17.78 -17.74 61.88
N ARG A 556 17.40 -18.99 62.20
CA ARG A 556 16.34 -19.44 63.12
C ARG A 556 14.89 -19.28 62.63
N ILE A 557 14.54 -19.94 61.53
CA ILE A 557 13.14 -20.29 61.26
C ILE A 557 12.88 -21.67 61.93
N PRO A 558 11.94 -21.80 62.87
CA PRO A 558 11.65 -23.09 63.52
C PRO A 558 11.15 -24.12 62.49
N GLU A 559 11.70 -25.34 62.55
CA GLU A 559 11.32 -26.50 61.70
C GLU A 559 9.83 -26.89 61.82
N ARG A 560 9.10 -26.34 62.80
CA ARG A 560 7.66 -26.59 63.05
C ARG A 560 6.69 -25.66 62.32
N SER A 561 7.14 -24.87 61.34
CA SER A 561 6.30 -23.92 60.60
C SER A 561 5.48 -24.59 59.49
N VAL A 562 4.82 -25.72 59.80
CA VAL A 562 3.99 -26.50 58.87
C VAL A 562 2.63 -25.79 58.74
N GLY A 563 2.57 -24.77 57.87
CA GLY A 563 1.32 -24.04 57.62
C GLY A 563 1.48 -22.60 57.09
N GLY A 564 2.67 -21.99 57.17
CA GLY A 564 2.89 -20.59 56.76
C GLY A 564 2.87 -19.59 57.92
N PHE A 565 3.04 -18.31 57.62
CA PHE A 565 3.14 -17.20 58.56
C PHE A 565 1.93 -16.28 58.43
N GLY A 566 1.16 -16.09 59.51
CA GLY A 566 0.06 -15.13 59.51
C GLY A 566 0.57 -13.69 59.41
N TYR A 567 -0.15 -12.82 58.71
CA TYR A 567 0.18 -11.39 58.65
C TYR A 567 -1.03 -10.51 58.96
N ALA A 568 -0.76 -9.36 59.58
CA ALA A 568 -1.76 -8.35 59.86
C ALA A 568 -1.97 -7.47 58.63
N ARG A 569 -0.89 -6.89 58.07
CA ARG A 569 -0.96 -5.93 56.97
C ARG A 569 0.27 -6.07 56.07
N ILE A 570 0.06 -5.86 54.78
CA ILE A 570 1.11 -5.66 53.78
C ILE A 570 0.89 -4.28 53.15
N GLY A 571 1.96 -3.52 52.97
CA GLY A 571 1.92 -2.20 52.35
C GLY A 571 3.23 -1.89 51.63
N VAL A 572 3.14 -1.63 50.33
CA VAL A 572 4.29 -1.30 49.48
C VAL A 572 3.95 -0.05 48.67
N GLY A 573 4.77 1.00 48.80
CA GLY A 573 4.73 2.19 47.97
C GLY A 573 5.96 2.24 47.07
N LEU A 574 5.77 2.59 45.80
CA LEU A 574 6.84 2.74 44.81
C LEU A 574 6.64 4.03 44.04
N ALA A 575 7.64 4.89 43.97
CA ALA A 575 7.60 6.09 43.14
C ALA A 575 8.79 6.10 42.16
N LEU A 576 8.51 5.94 40.87
CA LEU A 576 9.51 5.97 39.81
C LEU A 576 9.64 7.39 39.25
N ARG A 577 10.86 7.93 39.29
CA ARG A 577 11.26 9.18 38.61
C ARG A 577 12.71 9.08 38.16
N ASP A 578 12.98 9.48 36.92
CA ASP A 578 14.34 9.59 36.36
C ASP A 578 15.17 8.30 36.52
N GLY A 579 14.55 7.13 36.29
CA GLY A 579 15.18 5.82 36.41
C GLY A 579 15.37 5.31 37.85
N VAL A 580 15.04 6.10 38.87
CA VAL A 580 15.15 5.71 40.28
C VAL A 580 13.76 5.46 40.87
N CYS A 581 13.58 4.26 41.43
CA CYS A 581 12.38 3.88 42.16
C CYS A 581 12.58 4.09 43.67
N ARG A 582 11.74 4.93 44.27
CA ARG A 582 11.72 5.14 45.72
C ARG A 582 10.74 4.17 46.38
N LEU A 583 11.25 3.35 47.30
CA LEU A 583 10.47 2.39 48.09
C LEU A 583 9.98 3.03 49.38
N ASP A 584 8.68 2.88 49.62
CA ASP A 584 7.96 3.23 50.84
C ASP A 584 7.19 1.99 51.35
N GLY A 585 6.84 1.96 52.64
CA GLY A 585 6.15 0.82 53.27
C GLY A 585 4.77 1.19 53.82
N ILE A 586 4.30 0.42 54.79
CA ILE A 586 3.06 0.68 55.53
C ILE A 586 3.15 2.07 56.21
N PRO A 587 2.21 3.00 55.98
CA PRO A 587 2.31 4.36 56.52
C PRO A 587 2.35 4.37 58.05
N GLY A 588 3.23 5.21 58.59
CA GLY A 588 3.36 5.43 60.04
C GLY A 588 4.07 4.31 60.79
N THR A 589 4.65 3.31 60.12
CA THR A 589 5.23 2.12 60.78
C THR A 589 6.75 1.96 60.58
N GLY A 590 7.45 2.94 59.96
CA GLY A 590 8.91 2.92 59.76
C GLY A 590 9.63 4.17 60.26
N ASP A 591 10.96 4.22 60.08
CA ASP A 591 11.82 5.36 60.43
C ASP A 591 12.72 5.80 59.24
N ASP A 592 13.67 6.70 59.49
CA ASP A 592 14.61 7.17 58.46
C ASP A 592 15.56 6.07 57.94
N ARG A 593 15.71 4.96 58.69
CA ARG A 593 16.66 3.86 58.40
C ARG A 593 16.02 2.66 57.72
N HIS A 594 14.71 2.45 57.89
CA HIS A 594 14.00 1.32 57.28
C HIS A 594 12.50 1.58 57.12
N VAL A 595 11.90 0.92 56.13
CA VAL A 595 10.45 0.87 55.92
C VAL A 595 9.91 -0.51 56.32
N VAL A 596 8.70 -0.57 56.88
CA VAL A 596 8.02 -1.83 57.17
C VAL A 596 7.12 -2.18 55.99
N LEU A 597 7.38 -3.30 55.32
CA LEU A 597 6.62 -3.78 54.17
C LEU A 597 5.50 -4.74 54.59
N MET A 598 5.70 -5.47 55.69
CA MET A 598 4.72 -6.41 56.24
C MET A 598 4.80 -6.44 57.78
N GLU A 599 3.63 -6.41 58.42
CA GLU A 599 3.44 -6.66 59.85
C GLU A 599 2.91 -8.08 60.05
N GLY A 600 3.60 -8.90 60.83
CA GLY A 600 3.19 -10.28 61.15
C GLY A 600 2.03 -10.35 62.15
N ARG A 601 1.28 -11.46 62.14
CA ARG A 601 0.17 -11.74 63.07
C ARG A 601 0.23 -13.18 63.55
N GLY A 602 0.01 -13.40 64.85
CA GLY A 602 -0.02 -14.74 65.45
C GLY A 602 1.37 -15.25 65.87
N ILE A 603 1.51 -16.56 66.02
CA ILE A 603 2.79 -17.19 66.40
C ILE A 603 3.06 -18.37 65.44
N PRO A 604 4.20 -18.39 64.73
CA PRO A 604 5.26 -17.37 64.71
C PRO A 604 4.87 -16.10 63.92
N SER A 605 5.18 -14.92 64.47
CA SER A 605 5.03 -13.61 63.78
C SER A 605 6.36 -13.15 63.20
N ILE A 606 6.34 -12.67 61.95
CA ILE A 606 7.51 -12.14 61.23
C ILE A 606 7.13 -10.79 60.60
N ASN A 607 8.00 -9.79 60.78
CA ASN A 607 7.90 -8.52 60.06
C ASN A 607 8.91 -8.50 58.90
N ILE A 608 8.53 -7.91 57.77
CA ILE A 608 9.44 -7.72 56.63
C ILE A 608 9.83 -6.26 56.53
N LEU A 609 11.13 -5.98 56.59
CA LEU A 609 11.71 -4.63 56.59
C LEU A 609 12.49 -4.38 55.30
N GLY A 610 12.33 -3.19 54.73
CA GLY A 610 13.13 -2.70 53.59
C GLY A 610 14.13 -1.65 54.06
N TYR A 611 15.43 -1.91 53.90
CA TYR A 611 16.48 -0.96 54.28
C TYR A 611 16.89 -0.02 53.13
N ASN A 612 16.79 -0.50 51.88
CA ASN A 612 17.10 0.33 50.73
C ASN A 612 15.84 1.02 50.19
N ARG A 613 15.77 2.34 50.37
CA ARG A 613 14.64 3.16 49.91
C ARG A 613 14.80 3.71 48.50
N ARG A 614 15.97 3.59 47.88
CA ARG A 614 16.24 4.07 46.52
C ARG A 614 16.87 2.95 45.71
N ILE A 615 16.12 2.47 44.72
CA ILE A 615 16.51 1.30 43.93
C ILE A 615 16.55 1.74 42.48
N ASP A 616 17.64 1.40 41.78
CA ASP A 616 17.70 1.55 40.33
C ASP A 616 16.62 0.69 39.69
N TRP A 617 15.81 1.28 38.81
CA TRP A 617 14.62 0.61 38.28
C TRP A 617 14.97 -0.58 37.38
N GLU A 618 16.01 -0.46 36.56
CA GLU A 618 16.45 -1.56 35.70
C GLU A 618 17.01 -2.71 36.52
N ALA A 619 17.79 -2.41 37.56
CA ALA A 619 18.28 -3.41 38.49
C ALA A 619 17.13 -4.12 39.24
N MET A 620 16.09 -3.39 39.65
CA MET A 620 14.90 -3.97 40.29
C MET A 620 14.16 -4.92 39.35
N LEU A 621 13.93 -4.49 38.10
CA LEU A 621 13.29 -5.33 37.08
C LEU A 621 14.11 -6.58 36.77
N ALA A 622 15.43 -6.46 36.66
CA ALA A 622 16.32 -7.60 36.44
C ALA A 622 16.22 -8.63 37.57
N ARG A 623 16.11 -8.18 38.83
CA ARG A 623 15.93 -9.06 40.01
C ARG A 623 14.58 -9.75 40.01
N ILE A 624 13.50 -9.03 39.73
CA ILE A 624 12.15 -9.60 39.63
C ILE A 624 12.13 -10.70 38.55
N ARG A 625 12.70 -10.42 37.37
CA ARG A 625 12.82 -11.40 36.29
C ARG A 625 13.63 -12.62 36.73
N ALA A 626 14.75 -12.44 37.42
CA ALA A 626 15.59 -13.54 37.91
C ALA A 626 14.87 -14.43 38.95
N VAL A 627 14.10 -13.84 39.87
CA VAL A 627 13.30 -14.60 40.87
C VAL A 627 12.21 -15.43 40.17
N ILE A 628 11.55 -14.86 39.16
CA ILE A 628 10.52 -15.57 38.38
C ILE A 628 11.13 -16.68 37.50
N ALA A 629 12.30 -16.44 36.89
CA ALA A 629 12.98 -17.38 36.01
C ALA A 629 13.67 -18.52 36.77
N GLY A 630 14.30 -18.26 37.93
CA GLY A 630 15.10 -19.24 38.68
C GLY A 630 14.30 -20.44 39.23
N LYS A 631 12.97 -20.39 39.19
CA LYS A 631 12.08 -21.48 39.64
C LYS A 631 11.22 -22.07 38.51
N SER A 632 11.21 -21.43 37.36
CA SER A 632 10.54 -21.90 36.16
C SER A 632 11.60 -22.60 35.32
N GLY A 633 11.50 -23.91 35.08
CA GLY A 633 12.34 -24.59 34.09
C GLY A 633 12.03 -24.17 32.63
N ALA A 634 11.71 -22.89 32.41
CA ALA A 634 11.28 -22.31 31.16
C ALA A 634 12.03 -21.01 30.93
N ASP A 635 12.57 -20.88 29.71
CA ASP A 635 13.36 -19.76 29.23
C ASP A 635 12.78 -18.40 29.60
N ALA A 636 13.66 -17.48 29.98
CA ALA A 636 13.33 -16.08 30.24
C ALA A 636 12.59 -15.48 29.04
N ILE A 637 11.28 -15.29 29.18
CA ILE A 637 10.48 -14.52 28.23
C ILE A 637 10.85 -13.05 28.44
N VAL A 638 11.60 -12.50 27.48
CA VAL A 638 11.75 -11.06 27.30
C VAL A 638 10.38 -10.55 26.87
N ILE A 639 9.70 -9.81 27.75
CA ILE A 639 8.62 -8.92 27.32
C ILE A 639 9.33 -7.71 26.71
N GLU A 640 9.45 -7.71 25.39
CA GLU A 640 9.82 -6.52 24.59
C GLU A 640 8.67 -5.52 24.51
#